data_AF-Q0AZK4-F1
#
_entry.id   AF-Q0AZK4-F1
#
_cell.length_a   1.000
_cell.length_b   1.000
_cell.length_c   1.000
_cell.angle_alpha   90.00
_cell.angle_beta   90.00
_cell.angle_gamma   90.00
#
_symmetry.space_group_name_H-M   'P 1'
#
loop_
_entity.id
_entity.type
_entity.pdbx_description
1 polymer ?
#
loop_
_entity_poly.entity_id
_entity_poly.type
_entity_poly.pdbx_seq_one_letter_code
_entity_poly.pdbx_strand_id
1 'polypeptide(L)'
;MSANFDFLKGQAEYTLFATACIEAERVLATSPAMAAMGSRKACELAVKWVYSADNTITMPYRDNLQSLIHEPSFRFVLDNQTWSKLLYIIKLGNLAVHTEKAISRSDAVLSLSFLFEFIQWIDYCYGFNYVERSFDEAKIPAEQVILDVTKLKEIDSLIDQKDTEIEALRAKIEAMSPQLTADKEHHKEERHFTPLDISELLTRKKYIDVDLKLLGWVFGDDVQEEVELYGMPNPEGKGYADYVLYGKDGLPLAVIEAKRTSKDPKIGTQQAKLYADCLEKMTGRRPMMFTTNGFETYLWDDLTSPQRKVSGVFSKADLEKLMNRRNERKPLDEIPIDDKITDRYYQKEAIRAVCENIETGHRKSLLVMATGTGKTRTASSLTDVLSRGGYITNTLFLADRTALVRQAKNDFKTNLPDMSLCNLLINKEDKTARIVFSTYPTMLNAIDSAKNENGQRLFTPAHFDLIIVDEAHRSIFKKYRAIFEYFDSMLIGLTATPKQEVDRNTYDFFEMESGVPTYAYAYETAVDKDHVLVPYHNIEVRTRFLEEGITYDELSEEDKARYEEDFTDEDGEMPDFIPSPAVNEFIFNQCTVDMVLEDLMTKGIKVAGGDRLGKTIIFAQNKKHAEYIVERFNKLYPQYHGSFAKRVVCDDNYVQTIIDDFKIAEKEPHIAVSVDMLDTGIDVPELVNLVFFKRIRSKIKFWQMIGRGTRLCKNLFGDGQDKTHFLIFDYLGNFEFFRTNKDGVKGNETQSISEAIFAKRVRLIHHLQQSAFMEEPYQAIRTNLIDTVVQQINTLNTELISVKLQLQYIEKYKNKDAFVFLSDLDKHDLIVHLAPLVYMDDMDEFAKRFDNFMYGLMIAQIEGAPHFNKGKKQLINVCSSLSQRITIPQIKEKIELINNVGTDDFWQNSDILDFEKARIELRSLIKFIVDEGGVSPIYTNLNDIVLEVKEGEGLDPAYTFEDYKLKVNRYIEENRDHIAIYKLRNNIPLTAFDYNSLEHIFTGELGTPEDYEREYQDTPFGLLVRKIAKMEYEAACAAFSEFINDQSLSQGQIVFVKKVIDYIMQNGYIENVSTLMKPPFDKPKSFIKLFDGSKQKQIVEAVNQVRDNAVKIVG
;
A
#
# COMPACT_ATOMS: atom_id res chain seq x y z
N MET A 1 -48.98 -0.34 -3.55
CA MET A 1 -48.32 -0.35 -2.23
C MET A 1 -47.97 1.08 -1.88
N SER A 2 -47.97 1.47 -0.61
CA SER A 2 -47.44 2.77 -0.19
C SER A 2 -45.92 2.78 -0.40
N ALA A 3 -45.39 3.88 -0.93
CA ALA A 3 -43.95 4.09 -1.08
C ALA A 3 -43.24 4.17 0.28
N ASN A 4 -41.92 4.01 0.34
CA ASN A 4 -41.19 4.00 1.61
C ASN A 4 -41.40 5.31 2.37
N PHE A 5 -41.32 6.46 1.72
CA PHE A 5 -41.45 7.77 2.38
C PHE A 5 -42.90 8.29 2.48
N ASP A 6 -43.91 7.52 2.05
CA ASP A 6 -45.31 7.98 2.07
C ASP A 6 -45.85 8.24 3.50
N PHE A 7 -45.25 7.64 4.53
CA PHE A 7 -45.65 7.88 5.92
C PHE A 7 -45.39 9.32 6.40
N LEU A 8 -44.55 10.07 5.68
CA LEU A 8 -44.28 11.48 5.96
C LEU A 8 -45.40 12.40 5.43
N LYS A 9 -46.30 11.90 4.55
CA LYS A 9 -47.38 12.72 3.99
C LYS A 9 -48.38 13.12 5.06
N GLY A 10 -48.66 14.42 5.14
CA GLY A 10 -49.66 14.98 6.05
C GLY A 10 -49.19 15.13 7.50
N GLN A 11 -47.92 14.81 7.80
CA GLN A 11 -47.34 15.08 9.12
C GLN A 11 -46.79 16.52 9.16
N ALA A 12 -47.46 17.39 9.93
CA ALA A 12 -47.13 18.82 10.00
C ALA A 12 -45.68 19.06 10.47
N GLU A 13 -45.14 18.16 11.29
CA GLU A 13 -43.80 18.24 11.90
C GLU A 13 -42.67 18.04 10.87
N TYR A 14 -42.87 17.19 9.87
CA TYR A 14 -41.84 16.83 8.89
C TYR A 14 -41.93 17.60 7.58
N THR A 15 -42.81 18.61 7.51
CA THR A 15 -43.08 19.42 6.30
C THR A 15 -41.80 19.96 5.64
N LEU A 16 -40.74 20.24 6.42
CA LEU A 16 -39.47 20.78 5.93
C LEU A 16 -38.72 19.85 4.97
N PHE A 17 -38.76 18.53 5.19
CA PHE A 17 -38.01 17.55 4.37
C PHE A 17 -38.90 16.48 3.72
N ALA A 18 -40.16 16.33 4.16
CA ALA A 18 -41.08 15.29 3.68
C ALA A 18 -41.26 15.28 2.16
N THR A 19 -41.50 16.46 1.56
CA THR A 19 -41.66 16.58 0.10
C THR A 19 -40.38 16.15 -0.63
N ALA A 20 -39.22 16.56 -0.14
CA ALA A 20 -37.93 16.22 -0.75
C ALA A 20 -37.63 14.71 -0.67
N CYS A 21 -37.96 14.05 0.44
CA CYS A 21 -37.84 12.59 0.57
C CYS A 21 -38.74 11.83 -0.43
N ILE A 22 -40.00 12.25 -0.55
CA ILE A 22 -40.98 11.62 -1.45
C ILE A 22 -40.60 11.85 -2.92
N GLU A 23 -40.13 13.05 -3.26
CA GLU A 23 -39.66 13.37 -4.61
C GLU A 23 -38.39 12.61 -4.96
N ALA A 24 -37.43 12.51 -4.03
CA ALA A 24 -36.20 11.73 -4.22
C ALA A 24 -36.51 10.25 -4.52
N GLU A 25 -37.48 9.66 -3.82
CA GLU A 25 -37.91 8.27 -4.06
C GLU A 25 -38.66 8.11 -5.40
N ARG A 26 -39.53 9.05 -5.75
CA ARG A 26 -40.33 8.99 -7.00
C ARG A 26 -39.52 9.22 -8.25
N VAL A 27 -38.54 10.13 -8.18
CA VAL A 27 -37.69 10.48 -9.32
C VAL A 27 -36.70 9.36 -9.66
N LEU A 28 -36.46 8.40 -8.76
CA LEU A 28 -35.56 7.27 -9.00
C LEU A 28 -35.94 6.46 -10.24
N ALA A 29 -37.24 6.30 -10.53
CA ALA A 29 -37.72 5.61 -11.73
C ALA A 29 -37.39 6.37 -13.03
N THR A 30 -37.21 7.70 -12.96
CA THR A 30 -36.86 8.55 -14.10
C THR A 30 -35.34 8.78 -14.21
N SER A 31 -34.65 9.05 -13.11
CA SER A 31 -33.20 9.31 -13.09
C SER A 31 -32.56 9.01 -11.72
N PRO A 32 -31.67 8.01 -11.63
CA PRO A 32 -30.86 7.73 -10.43
C PRO A 32 -29.98 8.90 -9.99
N ALA A 33 -29.43 9.67 -10.93
CA ALA A 33 -28.64 10.85 -10.61
C ALA A 33 -29.50 11.92 -9.91
N MET A 34 -30.73 12.15 -10.39
CA MET A 34 -31.64 13.07 -9.73
C MET A 34 -32.15 12.55 -8.38
N ALA A 35 -32.36 11.24 -8.24
CA ALA A 35 -32.70 10.65 -6.95
C ALA A 35 -31.55 10.77 -5.93
N ALA A 36 -30.29 10.64 -6.36
CA ALA A 36 -29.12 10.87 -5.51
C ALA A 36 -28.96 12.37 -5.12
N MET A 37 -29.21 13.30 -6.05
CA MET A 37 -29.27 14.74 -5.75
C MET A 37 -30.40 15.06 -4.78
N GLY A 38 -31.59 14.51 -5.03
CA GLY A 38 -32.76 14.63 -4.16
C GLY A 38 -32.51 14.06 -2.77
N SER A 39 -31.83 12.91 -2.67
CA SER A 39 -31.48 12.28 -1.39
C SER A 39 -30.52 13.13 -0.57
N ARG A 40 -29.52 13.75 -1.21
CA ARG A 40 -28.62 14.71 -0.56
C ARG A 40 -29.36 15.96 -0.09
N LYS A 41 -30.25 16.53 -0.90
CA LYS A 41 -31.04 17.70 -0.51
C LYS A 41 -32.02 17.39 0.62
N ALA A 42 -32.69 16.24 0.57
CA ALA A 42 -33.56 15.76 1.63
C ALA A 42 -32.79 15.52 2.93
N CYS A 43 -31.60 14.91 2.85
CA CYS A 43 -30.68 14.78 3.98
C CYS A 43 -30.28 16.16 4.53
N GLU A 44 -29.98 17.13 3.67
CA GLU A 44 -29.66 18.49 4.11
C GLU A 44 -30.83 19.13 4.89
N LEU A 45 -32.04 19.05 4.35
CA LEU A 45 -33.24 19.60 4.99
C LEU A 45 -33.57 18.88 6.31
N ALA A 46 -33.36 17.56 6.37
CA ALA A 46 -33.56 16.76 7.57
C ALA A 46 -32.50 17.06 8.65
N VAL A 47 -31.23 17.22 8.29
CA VAL A 47 -30.19 17.68 9.21
C VAL A 47 -30.53 19.07 9.73
N LYS A 48 -30.87 20.00 8.83
CA LYS A 48 -31.29 21.36 9.19
C LYS A 48 -32.54 21.39 10.07
N TRP A 49 -33.45 20.42 9.91
CA TRP A 49 -34.60 20.22 10.80
C TRP A 49 -34.17 19.84 12.20
N VAL A 50 -33.25 18.87 12.34
CA VAL A 50 -32.75 18.41 13.64
C VAL A 50 -32.11 19.57 14.42
N TYR A 51 -31.33 20.42 13.75
CA TYR A 51 -30.76 21.63 14.35
C TYR A 51 -31.80 22.65 14.82
N SER A 52 -32.97 22.71 14.16
CA SER A 52 -34.07 23.59 14.57
C SER A 52 -34.95 22.96 15.65
N ALA A 53 -35.01 21.63 15.72
CA ALA A 53 -35.88 20.88 16.64
C ALA A 53 -35.20 20.56 17.98
N ASP A 54 -33.87 20.44 18.01
CA ASP A 54 -33.12 20.01 19.18
C ASP A 54 -32.19 21.10 19.73
N ASN A 55 -32.51 21.59 20.92
CA ASN A 55 -31.78 22.67 21.58
C ASN A 55 -30.45 22.22 22.21
N THR A 56 -30.17 20.91 22.23
CA THR A 56 -28.89 20.37 22.70
C THR A 56 -27.80 20.39 21.63
N ILE A 57 -28.16 20.71 20.39
CA ILE A 57 -27.25 20.69 19.24
C ILE A 57 -26.86 22.13 18.85
N THR A 58 -25.56 22.40 18.76
CA THR A 58 -24.97 23.71 18.48
C THR A 58 -24.67 23.92 17.00
N MET A 59 -25.23 24.99 16.41
CA MET A 59 -24.94 25.35 15.01
C MET A 59 -23.46 25.71 14.80
N PRO A 60 -22.77 25.12 13.81
CA PRO A 60 -21.39 25.44 13.48
C PRO A 60 -21.27 26.81 12.77
N TYR A 61 -20.05 27.35 12.71
CA TYR A 61 -19.75 28.65 12.06
C TYR A 61 -20.16 28.73 10.56
N ARG A 62 -20.33 27.58 9.88
CA ARG A 62 -20.79 27.51 8.48
C ARG A 62 -22.05 26.66 8.38
N ASP A 63 -23.14 27.21 7.84
CA ASP A 63 -24.42 26.51 7.60
C ASP A 63 -24.42 25.72 6.27
N ASN A 64 -23.41 24.88 6.05
CA ASN A 64 -23.38 23.93 4.94
C ASN A 64 -23.39 22.50 5.46
N LEU A 65 -23.97 21.58 4.68
CA LEU A 65 -24.22 20.19 5.12
C LEU A 65 -22.98 19.50 5.70
N GLN A 66 -21.80 19.68 5.08
CA GLN A 66 -20.55 19.10 5.56
C GLN A 66 -20.19 19.62 6.96
N SER A 67 -20.35 20.92 7.21
CA SER A 67 -20.06 21.50 8.52
C SER A 67 -21.09 21.07 9.57
N LEU A 68 -22.37 20.94 9.17
CA LEU A 68 -23.47 20.50 10.05
C LEU A 68 -23.30 19.05 10.52
N ILE A 69 -22.94 18.11 9.66
CA ILE A 69 -22.82 16.70 10.09
C ILE A 69 -21.55 16.41 10.90
N HIS A 70 -20.52 17.24 10.78
CA HIS A 70 -19.24 17.06 11.46
C HIS A 70 -19.13 17.86 12.76
N GLU A 71 -20.14 18.68 13.08
CA GLU A 71 -20.20 19.39 14.34
C GLU A 71 -20.35 18.36 15.49
N PRO A 72 -19.55 18.46 16.57
CA PRO A 72 -19.50 17.46 17.64
C PRO A 72 -20.87 17.12 18.27
N SER A 73 -21.67 18.13 18.61
CA SER A 73 -22.98 17.92 19.25
C SER A 73 -23.97 17.19 18.34
N PHE A 74 -23.91 17.38 17.01
CA PHE A 74 -24.71 16.58 16.07
C PHE A 74 -24.14 15.17 15.88
N ARG A 75 -22.81 15.06 15.69
CA ARG A 75 -22.14 13.77 15.43
C ARG A 75 -22.37 12.75 16.54
N PHE A 76 -22.28 13.18 17.79
CA PHE A 76 -22.34 12.27 18.95
C PHE A 76 -23.77 11.90 19.37
N VAL A 77 -24.78 12.56 18.79
CA VAL A 77 -26.20 12.23 19.01
C VAL A 77 -26.64 11.03 18.13
N LEU A 78 -25.90 10.73 17.06
CA LEU A 78 -26.06 9.56 16.20
C LEU A 78 -25.04 8.49 16.58
N ASP A 79 -25.39 7.20 16.43
CA ASP A 79 -24.38 6.15 16.50
C ASP A 79 -23.46 6.19 15.27
N ASN A 80 -22.26 5.63 15.39
CA ASN A 80 -21.24 5.72 14.34
C ASN A 80 -21.66 4.99 13.05
N GLN A 81 -22.54 3.98 13.12
CA GLN A 81 -23.03 3.29 11.93
C GLN A 81 -24.01 4.17 11.15
N THR A 82 -24.97 4.82 11.81
CA THR A 82 -25.90 5.76 11.13
C THR A 82 -25.19 7.04 10.67
N TRP A 83 -24.26 7.59 11.46
CA TRP A 83 -23.50 8.78 11.07
C TRP A 83 -22.63 8.56 9.82
N SER A 84 -21.91 7.43 9.74
CA SER A 84 -21.05 7.12 8.59
C SER A 84 -21.83 6.96 7.28
N LYS A 85 -23.11 6.55 7.35
CA LYS A 85 -24.03 6.48 6.19
C LYS A 85 -24.40 7.86 5.65
N LEU A 86 -24.46 8.91 6.48
CA LEU A 86 -24.70 10.29 6.01
C LEU A 86 -23.56 10.79 5.11
N LEU A 87 -22.32 10.42 5.39
CA LEU A 87 -21.17 10.74 4.54
C LEU A 87 -21.30 10.14 3.14
N TYR A 88 -21.91 8.96 3.04
CA TYR A 88 -22.18 8.32 1.75
C TYR A 88 -23.23 9.10 0.94
N ILE A 89 -24.35 9.49 1.57
CA ILE A 89 -25.40 10.31 0.91
C ILE A 89 -24.80 11.61 0.35
N ILE A 90 -23.93 12.28 1.12
CA ILE A 90 -23.27 13.52 0.71
C ILE A 90 -22.30 13.28 -0.44
N LYS A 91 -21.43 12.26 -0.33
CA LYS A 91 -20.43 11.93 -1.35
C LYS A 91 -21.10 11.56 -2.68
N LEU A 92 -22.16 10.74 -2.64
CA LEU A 92 -22.88 10.34 -3.84
C LEU A 92 -23.68 11.50 -4.45
N GLY A 93 -24.36 12.31 -3.64
CA GLY A 93 -25.07 13.49 -4.13
C GLY A 93 -24.13 14.55 -4.72
N ASN A 94 -22.90 14.70 -4.21
CA ASN A 94 -21.88 15.57 -4.82
C ASN A 94 -21.39 15.03 -6.17
N LEU A 95 -21.21 13.72 -6.27
CA LEU A 95 -20.85 13.06 -7.53
C LEU A 95 -21.95 13.24 -8.60
N ALA A 96 -23.21 13.22 -8.18
CA ALA A 96 -24.38 13.40 -9.05
C ALA A 96 -24.40 14.75 -9.76
N VAL A 97 -23.99 15.80 -9.05
CA VAL A 97 -23.99 17.20 -9.52
C VAL A 97 -22.89 17.44 -10.55
N HIS A 98 -21.73 16.78 -10.43
CA HIS A 98 -20.57 17.04 -11.30
C HIS A 98 -20.45 16.08 -12.49
N THR A 99 -21.15 14.95 -12.48
CA THR A 99 -21.05 13.91 -13.52
C THR A 99 -22.42 13.31 -13.84
N GLU A 100 -23.15 13.89 -14.81
CA GLU A 100 -24.53 13.50 -15.21
C GLU A 100 -24.69 12.04 -15.69
N LYS A 101 -23.60 11.26 -15.85
CA LYS A 101 -23.60 9.89 -16.40
C LYS A 101 -23.04 8.79 -15.49
N ALA A 102 -22.78 9.07 -14.21
CA ALA A 102 -21.97 8.18 -13.35
C ALA A 102 -22.69 7.53 -12.14
N ILE A 103 -23.99 7.75 -11.94
CA ILE A 103 -24.72 7.19 -10.78
C ILE A 103 -25.61 6.02 -11.20
N SER A 104 -25.34 4.86 -10.62
CA SER A 104 -26.16 3.66 -10.82
C SER A 104 -27.45 3.73 -10.01
N ARG A 105 -28.50 3.02 -10.44
CA ARG A 105 -29.74 2.86 -9.66
C ARG A 105 -29.45 2.27 -8.28
N SER A 106 -28.51 1.33 -8.16
CA SER A 106 -28.12 0.71 -6.89
C SER A 106 -27.49 1.72 -5.92
N ASP A 107 -26.63 2.62 -6.40
CA ASP A 107 -26.07 3.69 -5.55
C ASP A 107 -27.18 4.64 -5.06
N ALA A 108 -28.12 5.00 -5.94
CA ALA A 108 -29.25 5.86 -5.59
C ALA A 108 -30.24 5.19 -4.61
N VAL A 109 -30.50 3.88 -4.76
CA VAL A 109 -31.31 3.08 -3.82
C VAL A 109 -30.62 2.97 -2.46
N LEU A 110 -29.30 2.75 -2.44
CA LEU A 110 -28.53 2.71 -1.19
C LEU A 110 -28.51 4.08 -0.49
N SER A 111 -28.41 5.17 -1.25
CA SER A 111 -28.55 6.53 -0.73
C SER A 111 -29.95 6.79 -0.16
N LEU A 112 -31.01 6.29 -0.82
CA LEU A 112 -32.40 6.35 -0.32
C LEU A 112 -32.62 5.50 0.92
N SER A 113 -32.00 4.32 1.03
CA SER A 113 -32.13 3.47 2.21
C SER A 113 -31.41 4.06 3.42
N PHE A 114 -30.24 4.67 3.22
CA PHE A 114 -29.53 5.42 4.26
C PHE A 114 -30.29 6.68 4.67
N LEU A 115 -30.90 7.39 3.70
CA LEU A 115 -31.79 8.51 4.00
C LEU A 115 -32.98 8.01 4.82
N PHE A 116 -33.61 6.90 4.44
CA PHE A 116 -34.74 6.32 5.16
C PHE A 116 -34.38 5.96 6.60
N GLU A 117 -33.23 5.34 6.82
CA GLU A 117 -32.73 5.03 8.16
C GLU A 117 -32.52 6.30 9.00
N PHE A 118 -31.96 7.36 8.40
CA PHE A 118 -31.82 8.63 9.10
C PHE A 118 -33.17 9.29 9.42
N ILE A 119 -34.13 9.26 8.50
CA ILE A 119 -35.49 9.77 8.77
C ILE A 119 -36.20 8.91 9.83
N GLN A 120 -35.99 7.59 9.81
CA GLN A 120 -36.52 6.70 10.82
C GLN A 120 -35.93 7.01 12.20
N TRP A 121 -34.64 7.34 12.27
CA TRP A 121 -34.01 7.81 13.49
C TRP A 121 -34.60 9.15 13.98
N ILE A 122 -34.90 10.08 13.06
CA ILE A 122 -35.60 11.33 13.38
C ILE A 122 -36.99 11.03 13.94
N ASP A 123 -37.78 10.18 13.29
CA ASP A 123 -39.13 9.81 13.74
C ASP A 123 -39.12 9.02 15.06
N TYR A 124 -38.10 8.18 15.26
CA TYR A 124 -37.86 7.49 16.53
C TYR A 124 -37.60 8.45 17.68
N CYS A 125 -36.75 9.46 17.46
CA CYS A 125 -36.39 10.43 18.49
C CYS A 125 -37.50 11.45 18.76
N TYR A 126 -38.09 12.02 17.72
CA TYR A 126 -38.93 13.22 17.82
C TYR A 126 -40.40 13.00 17.44
N GLY A 127 -40.75 11.84 16.87
CA GLY A 127 -42.11 11.56 16.40
C GLY A 127 -43.06 11.14 17.52
N PHE A 128 -44.28 11.70 17.49
CA PHE A 128 -45.33 11.39 18.47
C PHE A 128 -45.85 9.94 18.36
N ASN A 129 -45.93 9.37 17.15
CA ASN A 129 -46.50 8.05 16.89
C ASN A 129 -45.53 7.15 16.11
N TYR A 130 -44.33 6.96 16.66
CA TYR A 130 -43.31 6.12 16.03
C TYR A 130 -43.81 4.68 15.86
N VAL A 131 -43.61 4.14 14.66
CA VAL A 131 -43.77 2.72 14.36
C VAL A 131 -42.47 2.29 13.70
N GLU A 132 -41.90 1.18 14.17
CA GLU A 132 -40.69 0.63 13.55
C GLU A 132 -41.00 0.18 12.12
N ARG A 133 -40.20 0.67 11.19
CA ARG A 133 -40.34 0.41 9.75
C ARG A 133 -39.00 -0.10 9.23
N SER A 134 -39.00 -0.72 8.06
CA SER A 134 -37.78 -1.09 7.36
C SER A 134 -37.88 -0.61 5.93
N PHE A 135 -36.77 -0.13 5.39
CA PHE A 135 -36.69 0.20 3.98
C PHE A 135 -36.92 -1.05 3.14
N ASP A 136 -37.80 -0.95 2.16
CA ASP A 136 -38.15 -2.04 1.26
C ASP A 136 -38.08 -1.55 -0.18
N GLU A 137 -37.08 -2.03 -0.91
CA GLU A 137 -36.85 -1.63 -2.30
C GLU A 137 -38.06 -1.94 -3.20
N ALA A 138 -38.85 -2.98 -2.88
CA ALA A 138 -40.03 -3.35 -3.65
C ALA A 138 -41.17 -2.31 -3.59
N LYS A 139 -41.10 -1.36 -2.65
CA LYS A 139 -42.08 -0.28 -2.48
C LYS A 139 -41.74 0.99 -3.25
N ILE A 140 -40.57 1.06 -3.90
CA ILE A 140 -40.18 2.23 -4.68
C ILE A 140 -41.15 2.37 -5.89
N PRO A 141 -41.76 3.55 -6.12
CA PRO A 141 -42.71 3.76 -7.21
C PRO A 141 -42.08 3.48 -8.59
N ALA A 142 -42.75 2.67 -9.41
CA ALA A 142 -42.28 2.31 -10.75
C ALA A 142 -42.74 3.28 -11.87
N GLU A 143 -43.61 4.24 -11.56
CA GLU A 143 -44.12 5.21 -12.54
C GLU A 143 -43.04 6.21 -12.96
N GLN A 144 -42.74 6.25 -14.26
CA GLN A 144 -41.85 7.27 -14.83
C GLN A 144 -42.56 8.62 -14.86
N VAL A 145 -42.00 9.59 -14.14
CA VAL A 145 -42.45 10.99 -14.21
C VAL A 145 -41.92 11.59 -15.51
N ILE A 146 -42.81 12.10 -16.37
CA ILE A 146 -42.42 12.79 -17.61
C ILE A 146 -41.75 14.11 -17.24
N LEU A 147 -40.43 14.19 -17.40
CA LEU A 147 -39.63 15.38 -17.11
C LEU A 147 -39.04 15.94 -18.40
N ASP A 148 -39.43 17.18 -18.70
CA ASP A 148 -38.96 17.93 -19.87
C ASP A 148 -37.48 18.29 -19.67
N VAL A 149 -36.63 17.89 -20.62
CA VAL A 149 -35.16 17.90 -20.52
C VAL A 149 -34.60 19.33 -20.38
N THR A 150 -35.39 20.35 -20.75
CA THR A 150 -35.08 21.77 -20.55
C THR A 150 -35.29 22.26 -19.12
N LYS A 151 -36.13 21.60 -18.30
CA LYS A 151 -36.28 21.90 -16.86
C LYS A 151 -35.13 21.36 -16.00
N LEU A 152 -34.33 20.43 -16.51
CA LEU A 152 -33.19 19.83 -15.77
C LEU A 152 -32.12 20.84 -15.33
N LYS A 153 -31.99 21.97 -16.04
CA LYS A 153 -31.09 23.07 -15.66
C LYS A 153 -31.76 24.16 -14.83
N GLU A 154 -33.08 24.13 -14.69
CA GLU A 154 -33.86 25.08 -13.88
C GLU A 154 -34.16 24.57 -12.47
N ILE A 155 -33.90 23.30 -12.15
CA ILE A 155 -34.17 22.74 -10.80
C ILE A 155 -33.30 23.40 -9.73
N ASP A 156 -32.05 23.79 -10.04
CA ASP A 156 -31.24 24.63 -9.14
C ASP A 156 -31.84 26.04 -8.96
N SER A 157 -32.51 26.62 -9.97
CA SER A 157 -33.08 27.98 -9.89
C SER A 157 -34.51 28.04 -9.32
N LEU A 158 -35.28 26.95 -9.41
CA LEU A 158 -36.61 26.80 -8.80
C LEU A 158 -36.52 26.49 -7.30
N ILE A 159 -35.40 25.97 -6.81
CA ILE A 159 -35.18 25.65 -5.39
C ILE A 159 -34.65 26.86 -4.61
N ASP A 160 -33.92 27.78 -5.26
CA ASP A 160 -33.56 29.09 -4.69
C ASP A 160 -34.79 30.00 -4.45
N GLN A 161 -35.91 29.78 -5.16
CA GLN A 161 -37.16 30.53 -4.95
C GLN A 161 -37.91 30.15 -3.66
N LYS A 162 -37.48 29.13 -2.91
CA LYS A 162 -38.15 28.62 -1.70
C LYS A 162 -37.44 28.88 -0.38
N ASP A 163 -36.27 29.53 -0.38
CA ASP A 163 -35.50 29.78 0.86
C ASP A 163 -36.29 30.59 1.91
N THR A 164 -37.13 31.55 1.50
CA THR A 164 -38.00 32.30 2.42
C THR A 164 -39.11 31.45 3.07
N GLU A 165 -39.59 30.41 2.40
CA GLU A 165 -40.60 29.47 2.93
C GLU A 165 -39.94 28.46 3.89
N ILE A 166 -38.73 28.02 3.56
CA ILE A 166 -37.87 27.16 4.39
C ILE A 166 -37.48 27.87 5.69
N GLU A 167 -37.09 29.14 5.65
CA GLU A 167 -36.81 29.95 6.85
C GLU A 167 -38.05 30.14 7.74
N ALA A 168 -39.22 30.37 7.14
CA ALA A 168 -40.47 30.48 7.90
C ALA A 168 -40.89 29.16 8.58
N LEU A 169 -40.62 28.01 7.94
CA LEU A 169 -40.82 26.69 8.54
C LEU A 169 -39.81 26.40 9.65
N ARG A 170 -38.53 26.75 9.47
CA ARG A 170 -37.48 26.65 10.49
C ARG A 170 -37.85 27.45 11.75
N ALA A 171 -38.32 28.68 11.59
CA ALA A 171 -38.76 29.52 12.72
C ALA A 171 -39.95 28.94 13.49
N LYS A 172 -40.87 28.22 12.81
CA LYS A 172 -41.98 27.51 13.47
C LYS A 172 -41.51 26.28 14.25
N ILE A 173 -40.54 25.53 13.71
CA ILE A 173 -39.95 24.36 14.38
C ILE A 173 -39.14 24.81 15.61
N GLU A 174 -38.36 25.88 15.48
CA GLU A 174 -37.59 26.48 16.56
C GLU A 174 -38.48 26.98 17.70
N ALA A 175 -39.70 27.45 17.41
CA ALA A 175 -40.68 27.80 18.44
C ALA A 175 -41.20 26.57 19.25
N MET A 176 -41.10 25.36 18.69
CA MET A 176 -41.54 24.09 19.30
C MET A 176 -40.36 23.26 19.85
N SER A 177 -39.12 23.70 19.63
CA SER A 177 -37.90 22.97 19.97
C SER A 177 -37.73 22.63 21.47
N PRO A 178 -38.16 23.45 22.45
CA PRO A 178 -38.04 23.08 23.86
C PRO A 178 -38.89 21.86 24.21
N GLN A 179 -40.03 21.70 23.55
CA GLN A 179 -40.93 20.56 23.75
C GLN A 179 -40.38 19.30 23.07
N LEU A 180 -39.94 19.40 21.80
CA LEU A 180 -39.34 18.28 21.05
C LEU A 180 -38.06 17.73 21.72
N THR A 181 -37.25 18.61 22.31
CA THR A 181 -36.04 18.21 23.04
C THR A 181 -36.37 17.44 24.32
N ALA A 182 -37.43 17.82 25.03
CA ALA A 182 -37.87 17.13 26.23
C ALA A 182 -38.49 15.75 25.93
N ASP A 183 -39.30 15.66 24.88
CA ASP A 183 -39.95 14.42 24.46
C ASP A 183 -38.93 13.37 23.95
N LYS A 184 -37.80 13.80 23.38
CA LYS A 184 -36.69 12.93 22.93
C LYS A 184 -36.12 12.05 24.04
N GLU A 185 -35.86 12.62 25.22
CA GLU A 185 -35.29 11.85 26.33
C GLU A 185 -36.31 10.81 26.85
N HIS A 186 -37.59 11.16 26.89
CA HIS A 186 -38.67 10.23 27.23
C HIS A 186 -38.82 9.10 26.19
N HIS A 187 -38.74 9.41 24.90
CA HIS A 187 -38.83 8.42 23.82
C HIS A 187 -37.64 7.43 23.80
N LYS A 188 -36.43 7.89 24.14
CA LYS A 188 -35.25 7.02 24.25
C LYS A 188 -35.34 6.02 25.41
N GLU A 189 -36.02 6.37 26.49
CA GLU A 189 -36.24 5.48 27.63
C GLU A 189 -37.28 4.38 27.32
N GLU A 190 -38.28 4.65 26.46
CA GLU A 190 -39.39 3.73 26.18
C GLU A 190 -39.24 2.87 24.90
N ARG A 191 -38.33 3.22 23.98
CA ARG A 191 -38.24 2.61 22.64
C ARG A 191 -36.86 1.98 22.38
N HIS A 192 -36.81 0.74 21.86
CA HIS A 192 -35.55 0.03 21.53
C HIS A 192 -35.36 -0.17 20.02
N PHE A 193 -34.11 -0.05 19.55
CA PHE A 193 -33.65 -0.34 18.18
C PHE A 193 -32.55 -1.43 18.25
N THR A 194 -32.68 -2.54 17.50
CA THR A 194 -31.75 -3.69 17.65
C THR A 194 -31.31 -4.32 16.31
N PRO A 195 -30.00 -4.33 15.99
CA PRO A 195 -29.42 -5.21 14.97
C PRO A 195 -29.08 -6.61 15.55
N LEU A 196 -29.15 -7.68 14.74
CA LEU A 196 -28.84 -9.08 15.13
C LEU A 196 -27.38 -9.25 15.63
N ASP A 197 -27.17 -9.79 16.84
CA ASP A 197 -25.84 -9.98 17.48
C ASP A 197 -25.77 -11.20 18.43
N ILE A 198 -24.59 -11.83 18.58
CA ILE A 198 -24.34 -12.89 19.57
C ILE A 198 -23.96 -12.30 20.93
N SER A 199 -24.28 -13.01 22.03
CA SER A 199 -23.97 -12.52 23.37
C SER A 199 -22.46 -12.55 23.66
N GLU A 200 -22.05 -11.72 24.62
CA GLU A 200 -20.65 -11.63 25.08
C GLU A 200 -20.16 -12.95 25.67
N LEU A 201 -21.02 -13.63 26.43
CA LEU A 201 -20.74 -14.96 26.98
C LEU A 201 -20.48 -15.99 25.89
N LEU A 202 -21.23 -15.96 24.78
CA LEU A 202 -20.97 -16.84 23.64
C LEU A 202 -19.68 -16.45 22.90
N THR A 203 -19.37 -15.15 22.81
CA THR A 203 -18.11 -14.65 22.22
C THR A 203 -16.90 -15.19 22.99
N ARG A 204 -16.94 -15.07 24.32
CA ARG A 204 -15.95 -15.61 25.27
C ARG A 204 -15.71 -17.11 25.07
N LYS A 205 -16.79 -17.91 25.15
CA LYS A 205 -16.69 -19.38 25.07
C LYS A 205 -16.28 -19.90 23.69
N LYS A 206 -16.70 -19.26 22.60
CA LYS A 206 -16.43 -19.74 21.23
C LYS A 206 -15.08 -19.33 20.67
N TYR A 207 -14.61 -18.12 20.99
CA TYR A 207 -13.39 -17.58 20.37
C TYR A 207 -12.26 -17.43 21.39
N ILE A 208 -12.49 -16.68 22.47
CA ILE A 208 -11.44 -16.30 23.43
C ILE A 208 -10.93 -17.51 24.21
N ASP A 209 -11.82 -18.35 24.75
CA ASP A 209 -11.42 -19.53 25.52
C ASP A 209 -10.66 -20.56 24.68
N VAL A 210 -11.02 -20.71 23.41
CA VAL A 210 -10.37 -21.62 22.47
C VAL A 210 -8.95 -21.14 22.19
N ASP A 211 -8.78 -19.84 21.95
CA ASP A 211 -7.49 -19.23 21.70
C ASP A 211 -6.52 -19.36 22.87
N LEU A 212 -7.01 -19.12 24.10
CA LEU A 212 -6.19 -19.31 25.30
C LEU A 212 -5.73 -20.76 25.45
N LYS A 213 -6.61 -21.74 25.24
CA LYS A 213 -6.26 -23.18 25.31
C LYS A 213 -5.23 -23.57 24.26
N LEU A 214 -5.35 -23.06 23.02
CA LEU A 214 -4.38 -23.33 21.94
C LEU A 214 -2.98 -22.79 22.26
N LEU A 215 -2.89 -21.74 23.08
CA LEU A 215 -1.64 -21.17 23.58
C LEU A 215 -1.09 -21.90 24.82
N GLY A 216 -1.80 -22.93 25.30
CA GLY A 216 -1.38 -23.76 26.43
C GLY A 216 -1.86 -23.28 27.80
N TRP A 217 -2.77 -22.29 27.86
CA TRP A 217 -3.38 -21.85 29.11
C TRP A 217 -4.40 -22.87 29.65
N VAL A 218 -4.44 -23.03 30.97
CA VAL A 218 -5.26 -24.01 31.69
C VAL A 218 -6.25 -23.30 32.62
N PHE A 219 -7.53 -23.40 32.27
CA PHE A 219 -8.64 -22.82 33.04
C PHE A 219 -8.77 -23.45 34.43
N GLY A 220 -8.91 -22.61 35.45
CA GLY A 220 -8.99 -23.01 36.86
C GLY A 220 -7.62 -23.20 37.53
N ASP A 221 -6.53 -23.18 36.77
CA ASP A 221 -5.16 -23.17 37.26
C ASP A 221 -4.53 -21.79 36.99
N ASP A 222 -3.95 -21.59 35.81
CA ASP A 222 -3.29 -20.34 35.44
C ASP A 222 -4.17 -19.34 34.69
N VAL A 223 -5.42 -19.69 34.40
CA VAL A 223 -6.48 -18.74 34.01
C VAL A 223 -7.60 -18.76 35.03
N GLN A 224 -7.92 -17.59 35.57
CA GLN A 224 -9.08 -17.40 36.44
C GLN A 224 -10.08 -16.48 35.72
N GLU A 225 -11.35 -16.90 35.69
CA GLU A 225 -12.47 -16.14 35.12
C GLU A 225 -13.19 -15.37 36.24
N GLU A 226 -13.77 -14.21 35.93
CA GLU A 226 -14.59 -13.41 36.87
C GLU A 226 -13.86 -13.10 38.19
N VAL A 227 -12.62 -12.61 38.11
CA VAL A 227 -11.80 -12.36 39.29
C VAL A 227 -12.31 -11.11 40.01
N GLU A 228 -12.72 -11.27 41.27
CA GLU A 228 -13.17 -10.16 42.11
C GLU A 228 -12.02 -9.18 42.40
N LEU A 229 -12.28 -7.89 42.17
CA LEU A 229 -11.36 -6.78 42.34
C LEU A 229 -11.90 -5.79 43.37
N TYR A 230 -10.99 -5.24 44.17
CA TYR A 230 -11.30 -4.26 45.22
C TYR A 230 -10.70 -2.90 44.89
N GLY A 231 -11.45 -1.82 45.16
CA GLY A 231 -11.04 -0.45 44.89
C GLY A 231 -11.48 0.10 43.53
N MET A 232 -12.46 -0.54 42.88
CA MET A 232 -13.05 -0.05 41.63
C MET A 232 -13.78 1.29 41.85
N PRO A 233 -13.76 2.22 40.89
CA PRO A 233 -14.40 3.53 41.01
C PRO A 233 -15.92 3.44 40.75
N ASN A 234 -16.60 2.58 41.50
CA ASN A 234 -18.05 2.40 41.48
C ASN A 234 -18.61 2.43 42.91
N PRO A 235 -19.95 2.57 43.09
CA PRO A 235 -20.54 2.73 44.42
C PRO A 235 -20.21 1.61 45.41
N GLU A 236 -19.98 0.40 44.92
CA GLU A 236 -19.69 -0.78 45.74
C GLU A 236 -18.19 -0.95 46.04
N GLY A 237 -17.31 -0.21 45.35
CA GLY A 237 -15.86 -0.38 45.44
C GLY A 237 -15.36 -1.73 44.93
N LYS A 238 -16.20 -2.49 44.22
CA LYS A 238 -15.96 -3.88 43.80
C LYS A 238 -16.21 -4.06 42.30
N GLY A 239 -15.40 -4.85 41.61
CA GLY A 239 -15.66 -5.24 40.22
C GLY A 239 -15.14 -6.63 39.91
N TYR A 240 -15.31 -7.08 38.66
CA TYR A 240 -14.91 -8.41 38.23
C TYR A 240 -14.16 -8.30 36.90
N ALA A 241 -12.92 -8.81 36.86
CA ALA A 241 -12.18 -8.92 35.61
C ALA A 241 -12.60 -10.20 34.86
N ASP A 242 -12.86 -10.10 33.55
CA ASP A 242 -13.31 -11.25 32.75
C ASP A 242 -12.30 -12.42 32.83
N TYR A 243 -11.01 -12.11 32.63
CA TYR A 243 -9.92 -13.07 32.78
C TYR A 243 -8.69 -12.44 33.41
N VAL A 244 -8.03 -13.19 34.29
CA VAL A 244 -6.67 -12.90 34.75
C VAL A 244 -5.78 -14.11 34.49
N LEU A 245 -4.63 -13.84 33.85
CA LEU A 245 -3.62 -14.82 33.47
C LEU A 245 -2.46 -14.78 34.46
N TYR A 246 -2.13 -15.91 35.08
CA TYR A 246 -1.12 -16.00 36.15
C TYR A 246 0.17 -16.70 35.71
N GLY A 247 1.30 -16.21 36.22
CA GLY A 247 2.62 -16.82 36.00
C GLY A 247 2.86 -18.05 36.86
N LYS A 248 4.00 -18.72 36.64
CA LYS A 248 4.42 -19.86 37.49
C LYS A 248 4.67 -19.45 38.94
N ASP A 249 4.94 -18.17 39.17
CA ASP A 249 5.12 -17.56 40.48
C ASP A 249 3.79 -17.19 41.18
N GLY A 250 2.64 -17.46 40.55
CA GLY A 250 1.32 -17.15 41.08
C GLY A 250 0.94 -15.66 41.02
N LEU A 251 1.76 -14.83 40.36
CA LEU A 251 1.49 -13.39 40.20
C LEU A 251 0.84 -13.10 38.84
N PRO A 252 0.01 -12.05 38.73
CA PRO A 252 -0.72 -11.76 37.50
C PRO A 252 0.24 -11.28 36.40
N LEU A 253 0.18 -11.92 35.24
CA LEU A 253 0.91 -11.55 34.04
C LEU A 253 0.07 -10.64 33.14
N ALA A 254 -1.21 -10.96 32.98
CA ALA A 254 -2.11 -10.16 32.14
C ALA A 254 -3.56 -10.19 32.63
N VAL A 255 -4.31 -9.15 32.27
CA VAL A 255 -5.76 -9.05 32.41
C VAL A 255 -6.39 -8.90 31.03
N ILE A 256 -7.51 -9.58 30.79
CA ILE A 256 -8.25 -9.49 29.53
C ILE A 256 -9.64 -8.93 29.81
N GLU A 257 -10.01 -7.91 29.07
CA GLU A 257 -11.37 -7.36 28.98
C GLU A 257 -12.01 -7.82 27.67
N ALA A 258 -13.14 -8.53 27.76
CA ALA A 258 -13.85 -9.09 26.62
C ALA A 258 -15.05 -8.20 26.23
N LYS A 259 -15.38 -8.19 24.94
CA LYS A 259 -16.60 -7.58 24.41
C LYS A 259 -17.28 -8.52 23.42
N ARG A 260 -18.54 -8.24 23.07
CA ARG A 260 -19.26 -8.91 21.98
C ARG A 260 -18.54 -8.72 20.65
N THR A 261 -18.60 -9.72 19.76
CA THR A 261 -17.98 -9.68 18.42
C THR A 261 -18.38 -8.46 17.59
N SER A 262 -19.59 -7.94 17.77
CA SER A 262 -20.11 -6.76 17.06
C SER A 262 -19.56 -5.42 17.57
N LYS A 263 -18.94 -5.39 18.76
CA LYS A 263 -18.47 -4.17 19.42
C LYS A 263 -16.97 -4.00 19.20
N ASP A 264 -16.54 -2.74 19.12
CA ASP A 264 -15.13 -2.39 19.13
C ASP A 264 -14.52 -2.72 20.50
N PRO A 265 -13.49 -3.58 20.58
CA PRO A 265 -12.86 -3.94 21.85
C PRO A 265 -12.21 -2.75 22.56
N LYS A 266 -11.83 -1.67 21.85
CA LYS A 266 -11.23 -0.47 22.46
C LYS A 266 -12.15 0.25 23.45
N ILE A 267 -13.45 0.01 23.39
CA ILE A 267 -14.40 0.53 24.38
C ILE A 267 -14.02 0.03 25.79
N GLY A 268 -13.45 -1.18 25.90
CA GLY A 268 -12.97 -1.76 27.16
C GLY A 268 -11.62 -1.24 27.66
N THR A 269 -10.93 -0.36 26.93
CA THR A 269 -9.54 0.04 27.28
C THR A 269 -9.44 0.66 28.67
N GLN A 270 -10.35 1.58 29.01
CA GLN A 270 -10.34 2.21 30.35
C GLN A 270 -10.67 1.20 31.44
N GLN A 271 -11.55 0.24 31.15
CA GLN A 271 -11.97 -0.81 32.08
C GLN A 271 -10.79 -1.76 32.39
N ALA A 272 -10.08 -2.21 31.35
CA ALA A 272 -8.88 -3.02 31.49
C ALA A 272 -7.79 -2.33 32.35
N LYS A 273 -7.63 -1.01 32.21
CA LYS A 273 -6.71 -0.23 33.05
C LYS A 273 -7.12 -0.21 34.51
N LEU A 274 -8.41 0.05 34.79
CA LEU A 274 -8.92 0.03 36.16
C LEU A 274 -8.72 -1.34 36.81
N TYR A 275 -8.87 -2.42 36.04
CA TYR A 275 -8.56 -3.76 36.54
C TYR A 275 -7.08 -3.96 36.85
N ALA A 276 -6.20 -3.51 35.96
CA ALA A 276 -4.76 -3.55 36.20
C ALA A 276 -4.36 -2.75 37.45
N ASP A 277 -4.94 -1.56 37.66
CA ASP A 277 -4.69 -0.72 38.84
C ASP A 277 -5.14 -1.43 40.14
N CYS A 278 -6.26 -2.15 40.11
CA CYS A 278 -6.72 -2.93 41.27
C CYS A 278 -5.83 -4.14 41.53
N LEU A 279 -5.48 -4.90 40.49
CA LEU A 279 -4.60 -6.07 40.58
C LEU A 279 -3.20 -5.68 41.09
N GLU A 280 -2.66 -4.55 40.65
CA GLU A 280 -1.38 -4.03 41.13
C GLU A 280 -1.43 -3.73 42.64
N LYS A 281 -2.50 -3.09 43.12
CA LYS A 281 -2.68 -2.84 44.57
C LYS A 281 -2.82 -4.13 45.37
N MET A 282 -3.48 -5.14 44.82
CA MET A 282 -3.73 -6.42 45.48
C MET A 282 -2.50 -7.33 45.52
N THR A 283 -1.70 -7.33 44.45
CA THR A 283 -0.65 -8.34 44.23
C THR A 283 0.77 -7.75 44.19
N GLY A 284 0.90 -6.42 44.07
CA GLY A 284 2.19 -5.73 43.92
C GLY A 284 2.80 -5.82 42.51
N ARG A 285 2.11 -6.41 41.53
CA ARG A 285 2.58 -6.50 40.13
C ARG A 285 1.53 -5.90 39.19
N ARG A 286 1.98 -4.99 38.32
CA ARG A 286 1.15 -4.41 37.25
C ARG A 286 1.02 -5.39 36.07
N PRO A 287 -0.16 -5.99 35.80
CA PRO A 287 -0.33 -6.90 34.66
C PRO A 287 -0.34 -6.14 33.33
N MET A 288 -0.06 -6.84 32.23
CA MET A 288 -0.34 -6.34 30.88
C MET A 288 -1.84 -6.40 30.59
N MET A 289 -2.35 -5.49 29.77
CA MET A 289 -3.79 -5.37 29.51
C MET A 289 -4.11 -5.80 28.08
N PHE A 290 -5.09 -6.69 27.93
CA PHE A 290 -5.66 -7.04 26.64
C PHE A 290 -7.12 -6.62 26.57
N THR A 291 -7.54 -6.12 25.42
CA THR A 291 -8.95 -5.93 25.08
C THR A 291 -9.27 -6.71 23.82
N THR A 292 -10.33 -7.53 23.83
CA THR A 292 -10.66 -8.40 22.69
C THR A 292 -12.15 -8.59 22.51
N ASN A 293 -12.57 -8.79 21.26
CA ASN A 293 -13.93 -9.21 20.91
C ASN A 293 -13.95 -10.59 20.22
N GLY A 294 -12.85 -11.35 20.29
CA GLY A 294 -12.68 -12.63 19.62
C GLY A 294 -12.15 -12.56 18.18
N PHE A 295 -12.33 -11.43 17.47
CA PHE A 295 -11.78 -11.23 16.12
C PHE A 295 -10.61 -10.23 16.11
N GLU A 296 -10.74 -9.16 16.89
CA GLU A 296 -9.70 -8.17 17.11
C GLU A 296 -9.19 -8.25 18.56
N THR A 297 -7.87 -8.15 18.70
CA THR A 297 -7.21 -8.10 20.01
C THR A 297 -6.23 -6.94 20.05
N TYR A 298 -6.21 -6.22 21.16
CA TYR A 298 -5.26 -5.14 21.40
C TYR A 298 -4.51 -5.41 22.69
N LEU A 299 -3.21 -5.12 22.68
CA LEU A 299 -2.33 -5.18 23.84
C LEU A 299 -1.96 -3.77 24.26
N TRP A 300 -2.01 -3.52 25.56
CA TRP A 300 -1.51 -2.31 26.18
C TRP A 300 -0.59 -2.66 27.36
N ASP A 301 0.62 -2.11 27.33
CA ASP A 301 1.53 -2.08 28.48
C ASP A 301 1.87 -0.63 28.77
N ASP A 302 1.09 0.02 29.62
CA ASP A 302 1.19 1.45 29.89
C ASP A 302 2.49 1.91 30.58
N LEU A 303 3.36 0.97 30.96
CA LEU A 303 4.72 1.25 31.41
C LEU A 303 5.73 1.32 30.26
N THR A 304 5.49 0.63 29.14
CA THR A 304 6.49 0.47 28.07
C THR A 304 6.02 0.88 26.68
N SER A 305 4.72 0.91 26.41
CA SER A 305 4.17 1.16 25.07
C SER A 305 2.67 1.50 25.08
N PRO A 306 2.21 2.37 24.16
CA PRO A 306 0.78 2.61 23.98
C PRO A 306 0.04 1.35 23.48
N GLN A 307 -1.29 1.38 23.59
CA GLN A 307 -2.16 0.33 23.09
C GLN A 307 -1.96 0.12 21.58
N ARG A 308 -1.79 -1.14 21.16
CA ARG A 308 -1.62 -1.52 19.75
C ARG A 308 -2.38 -2.80 19.42
N LYS A 309 -2.70 -2.99 18.14
CA LYS A 309 -3.36 -4.21 17.66
C LYS A 309 -2.35 -5.36 17.63
N VAL A 310 -2.77 -6.55 18.07
CA VAL A 310 -1.99 -7.79 18.04
C VAL A 310 -2.86 -8.92 17.47
N SER A 311 -2.24 -9.97 16.93
CA SER A 311 -2.97 -11.10 16.33
C SER A 311 -3.75 -11.96 17.33
N GLY A 312 -3.44 -11.83 18.63
CA GLY A 312 -4.10 -12.54 19.71
C GLY A 312 -3.42 -12.31 21.05
N VAL A 313 -3.94 -12.96 22.08
CA VAL A 313 -3.31 -12.99 23.42
C VAL A 313 -2.00 -13.80 23.35
N PHE A 314 -1.08 -13.55 24.28
CA PHE A 314 0.24 -14.19 24.25
C PHE A 314 0.31 -15.43 25.14
N SER A 315 1.28 -16.30 24.86
CA SER A 315 1.53 -17.48 25.68
C SER A 315 2.10 -17.10 27.05
N LYS A 316 2.01 -17.99 28.04
CA LYS A 316 2.57 -17.79 29.37
C LYS A 316 4.06 -17.45 29.34
N ALA A 317 4.84 -18.19 28.57
CA ALA A 317 6.29 -17.96 28.44
C ALA A 317 6.61 -16.59 27.80
N ASP A 318 5.80 -16.16 26.82
CA ASP A 318 5.98 -14.84 26.20
C ASP A 318 5.65 -13.70 27.17
N LEU A 319 4.58 -13.83 27.94
CA LEU A 319 4.22 -12.82 28.96
C LEU A 319 5.26 -12.77 30.09
N GLU A 320 5.77 -13.91 30.55
CA GLU A 320 6.88 -13.96 31.52
C GLU A 320 8.14 -13.27 30.95
N LYS A 321 8.49 -13.54 29.69
CA LYS A 321 9.60 -12.88 28.98
C LYS A 321 9.40 -11.36 28.93
N LEU A 322 8.21 -10.88 28.56
CA LEU A 322 7.91 -9.46 28.49
C LEU A 322 7.92 -8.79 29.87
N MET A 323 7.48 -9.49 30.92
CA MET A 323 7.55 -8.99 32.30
C MET A 323 8.99 -8.81 32.78
N ASN A 324 9.85 -9.80 32.55
CA ASN A 324 11.27 -9.70 32.90
C ASN A 324 11.94 -8.53 32.15
N ARG A 325 11.58 -8.36 30.86
CA ARG A 325 12.11 -7.29 30.01
C ARG A 325 11.87 -5.89 30.55
N ARG A 326 10.81 -5.64 31.34
CA ARG A 326 10.58 -4.33 31.98
C ARG A 326 11.76 -3.88 32.85
N ASN A 327 12.47 -4.82 33.46
CA ASN A 327 13.59 -4.53 34.37
C ASN A 327 14.98 -4.72 33.72
N GLU A 328 15.05 -5.41 32.57
CA GLU A 328 16.31 -5.76 31.91
C GLU A 328 16.78 -4.74 30.86
N ARG A 329 15.88 -3.86 30.38
CA ARG A 329 16.22 -2.86 29.36
C ARG A 329 17.26 -1.86 29.87
N LYS A 330 18.27 -1.63 29.05
CA LYS A 330 19.33 -0.64 29.26
C LYS A 330 19.24 0.44 28.18
N PRO A 331 19.65 1.69 28.45
CA PRO A 331 19.79 2.70 27.39
C PRO A 331 20.66 2.16 26.24
N LEU A 332 20.16 2.23 25.00
CA LEU A 332 20.82 1.65 23.83
C LEU A 332 22.03 2.47 23.39
N ASP A 333 22.03 3.77 23.64
CA ASP A 333 23.17 4.68 23.41
C ASP A 333 24.42 4.27 24.22
N GLU A 334 24.24 3.77 25.44
CA GLU A 334 25.30 3.26 26.31
C GLU A 334 25.87 1.90 25.86
N ILE A 335 25.16 1.15 25.02
CA ILE A 335 25.65 -0.15 24.52
C ILE A 335 26.70 0.10 23.43
N PRO A 336 27.99 -0.31 23.62
CA PRO A 336 29.02 -0.11 22.62
C PRO A 336 28.79 -1.07 21.44
N ILE A 337 28.97 -0.58 20.21
CA ILE A 337 28.94 -1.41 18.99
C ILE A 337 30.29 -2.13 18.87
N ASP A 338 30.28 -3.46 18.65
CA ASP A 338 31.51 -4.24 18.54
C ASP A 338 32.18 -4.03 17.17
N ASP A 339 33.37 -3.44 17.18
CA ASP A 339 34.19 -3.19 15.99
C ASP A 339 34.61 -4.47 15.25
N LYS A 340 34.64 -5.62 15.94
CA LYS A 340 34.87 -6.92 15.28
C LYS A 340 33.73 -7.26 14.32
N ILE A 341 32.51 -6.88 14.67
CA ILE A 341 31.33 -7.08 13.83
C ILE A 341 31.15 -5.92 12.86
N THR A 342 31.34 -4.66 13.28
CA THR A 342 31.05 -3.48 12.47
C THR A 342 32.10 -2.38 12.67
N ASP A 343 32.95 -2.18 11.68
CA ASP A 343 34.05 -1.21 11.70
C ASP A 343 33.79 0.06 10.87
N ARG A 344 32.76 0.06 10.01
CA ARG A 344 32.45 1.20 9.12
C ARG A 344 31.49 2.19 9.77
N TYR A 345 31.76 3.49 9.63
CA TYR A 345 31.00 4.55 10.29
C TYR A 345 29.51 4.54 9.91
N TYR A 346 29.17 4.43 8.62
CA TYR A 346 27.78 4.45 8.15
C TYR A 346 26.96 3.25 8.65
N GLN A 347 27.61 2.10 8.93
CA GLN A 347 26.95 0.96 9.53
C GLN A 347 26.64 1.24 11.00
N LYS A 348 27.54 1.93 11.72
CA LYS A 348 27.31 2.37 13.10
C LYS A 348 26.20 3.43 13.17
N GLU A 349 26.20 4.39 12.26
CA GLU A 349 25.13 5.40 12.15
C GLU A 349 23.77 4.75 11.89
N ALA A 350 23.70 3.79 10.96
CA ALA A 350 22.47 3.03 10.71
C ALA A 350 21.95 2.31 11.97
N ILE A 351 22.85 1.67 12.73
CA ILE A 351 22.50 0.99 13.99
C ILE A 351 22.00 1.99 15.02
N ARG A 352 22.69 3.13 15.18
CA ARG A 352 22.30 4.18 16.13
C ARG A 352 20.96 4.82 15.78
N ALA A 353 20.71 5.10 14.51
CA ALA A 353 19.42 5.62 14.05
C ALA A 353 18.25 4.66 14.37
N VAL A 354 18.46 3.34 14.23
CA VAL A 354 17.45 2.35 14.62
C VAL A 354 17.27 2.30 16.15
N CYS A 355 18.36 2.36 16.91
CA CYS A 355 18.28 2.37 18.38
C CYS A 355 17.48 3.58 18.89
N GLU A 356 17.77 4.77 18.39
CA GLU A 356 17.04 6.01 18.73
C GLU A 356 15.55 5.92 18.34
N ASN A 357 15.27 5.39 17.15
CA ASN A 357 13.88 5.16 16.70
C ASN A 357 13.13 4.17 17.62
N ILE A 358 13.80 3.13 18.13
CA ILE A 358 13.20 2.18 19.09
C ILE A 358 12.94 2.85 20.45
N GLU A 359 13.88 3.67 20.94
CA GLU A 359 13.75 4.37 22.22
C GLU A 359 12.67 5.45 22.22
N THR A 360 12.42 6.08 21.07
CA THR A 360 11.29 7.01 20.86
C THR A 360 9.93 6.29 20.73
N GLY A 361 9.92 4.95 20.77
CA GLY A 361 8.71 4.13 20.77
C GLY A 361 8.27 3.63 19.40
N HIS A 362 9.01 3.93 18.33
CA HIS A 362 8.72 3.39 17.00
C HIS A 362 9.23 1.95 16.88
N ARG A 363 8.37 1.05 16.39
CA ARG A 363 8.68 -0.38 16.27
C ARG A 363 9.10 -0.80 14.87
N LYS A 364 9.08 0.11 13.90
CA LYS A 364 9.37 -0.16 12.50
C LYS A 364 10.48 0.78 12.02
N SER A 365 11.45 0.23 11.31
CA SER A 365 12.54 1.01 10.72
C SER A 365 12.90 0.49 9.34
N LEU A 366 13.28 1.40 8.45
CA LEU A 366 13.70 1.09 7.09
C LEU A 366 15.13 1.62 6.86
N LEU A 367 16.04 0.71 6.54
CA LEU A 367 17.42 1.00 6.18
C LEU A 367 17.61 0.86 4.68
N VAL A 368 17.93 1.97 4.02
CA VAL A 368 18.26 2.00 2.59
C VAL A 368 19.77 2.00 2.46
N MET A 369 20.36 0.92 1.95
CA MET A 369 21.81 0.76 1.85
C MET A 369 22.19 0.15 0.50
N ALA A 370 23.09 0.81 -0.23
CA ALA A 370 23.55 0.32 -1.54
C ALA A 370 24.06 -1.14 -1.48
N THR A 371 23.83 -1.91 -2.55
CA THR A 371 24.28 -3.30 -2.63
C THR A 371 25.80 -3.39 -2.47
N GLY A 372 26.27 -4.31 -1.62
CA GLY A 372 27.70 -4.51 -1.34
C GLY A 372 28.25 -3.72 -0.15
N THR A 373 27.44 -2.87 0.49
CA THR A 373 27.87 -2.04 1.65
C THR A 373 27.77 -2.77 2.99
N GLY A 374 27.29 -4.02 3.01
CA GLY A 374 27.26 -4.88 4.19
C GLY A 374 25.94 -4.89 4.97
N LYS A 375 24.78 -4.87 4.30
CA LYS A 375 23.43 -4.94 4.92
C LYS A 375 23.31 -6.04 5.98
N THR A 376 23.71 -7.27 5.65
CA THR A 376 23.69 -8.42 6.57
C THR A 376 24.60 -8.22 7.77
N ARG A 377 25.76 -7.57 7.59
CA ARG A 377 26.71 -7.25 8.66
C ARG A 377 26.09 -6.24 9.63
N THR A 378 25.49 -5.16 9.12
CA THR A 378 24.71 -4.19 9.90
C THR A 378 23.59 -4.87 10.68
N ALA A 379 22.84 -5.77 10.04
CA ALA A 379 21.75 -6.52 10.69
C ALA A 379 22.22 -7.41 11.85
N SER A 380 23.36 -8.09 11.67
CA SER A 380 23.95 -8.92 12.74
C SER A 380 24.42 -8.08 13.93
N SER A 381 25.03 -6.93 13.66
CA SER A 381 25.50 -6.01 14.70
C SER A 381 24.34 -5.36 15.47
N LEU A 382 23.28 -4.95 14.75
CA LEU A 382 22.04 -4.47 15.37
C LEU A 382 21.42 -5.53 16.28
N THR A 383 21.40 -6.80 15.84
CA THR A 383 20.89 -7.92 16.65
C THR A 383 21.69 -8.10 17.95
N ASP A 384 23.01 -7.98 17.89
CA ASP A 384 23.87 -8.02 19.09
C ASP A 384 23.57 -6.87 20.05
N VAL A 385 23.55 -5.63 19.55
CA VAL A 385 23.30 -4.43 20.36
C VAL A 385 21.95 -4.52 21.07
N LEU A 386 20.88 -4.85 20.34
CA LEU A 386 19.54 -4.98 20.92
C LEU A 386 19.44 -6.14 21.91
N SER A 387 20.18 -7.23 21.68
CA SER A 387 20.19 -8.38 22.60
C SER A 387 20.91 -8.03 23.91
N ARG A 388 22.09 -7.40 23.84
CA ARG A 388 22.85 -6.94 25.02
C ARG A 388 22.15 -5.81 25.78
N GLY A 389 21.35 -5.00 25.07
CA GLY A 389 20.47 -3.98 25.64
C GLY A 389 19.21 -4.53 26.31
N GLY A 390 18.92 -5.83 26.20
CA GLY A 390 17.74 -6.46 26.79
C GLY A 390 16.44 -6.23 26.01
N TYR A 391 16.48 -5.71 24.79
CA TYR A 391 15.28 -5.44 23.98
C TYR A 391 14.75 -6.68 23.27
N ILE A 392 15.63 -7.62 22.93
CA ILE A 392 15.30 -8.79 22.12
C ILE A 392 15.95 -10.06 22.67
N THR A 393 15.29 -11.19 22.46
CA THR A 393 15.81 -12.53 22.76
C THR A 393 15.80 -13.40 21.52
N ASN A 394 14.72 -13.34 20.74
CA ASN A 394 14.54 -14.14 19.53
C ASN A 394 14.41 -13.24 18.30
N THR A 395 15.16 -13.57 17.24
CA THR A 395 15.21 -12.83 15.97
C THR A 395 14.84 -13.75 14.81
N LEU A 396 14.04 -13.23 13.89
CA LEU A 396 13.72 -13.87 12.61
C LEU A 396 14.32 -13.06 11.46
N PHE A 397 15.13 -13.71 10.63
CA PHE A 397 15.63 -13.15 9.39
C PHE A 397 14.88 -13.75 8.19
N LEU A 398 14.21 -12.90 7.41
CA LEU A 398 13.43 -13.26 6.23
C LEU A 398 14.10 -12.76 4.96
N ALA A 399 14.21 -13.65 3.96
CA ALA A 399 14.63 -13.30 2.61
C ALA A 399 13.80 -14.07 1.57
N ASP A 400 13.74 -13.55 0.35
CA ASP A 400 12.87 -14.12 -0.70
C ASP A 400 13.39 -15.47 -1.24
N ARG A 401 14.71 -15.67 -1.26
CA ARG A 401 15.35 -16.85 -1.89
C ARG A 401 16.16 -17.68 -0.90
N THR A 402 16.19 -18.99 -1.13
CA THR A 402 16.94 -19.96 -0.31
C THR A 402 18.44 -19.67 -0.24
N ALA A 403 19.04 -19.19 -1.32
CA ALA A 403 20.45 -18.80 -1.38
C ALA A 403 20.76 -17.61 -0.45
N LEU A 404 19.90 -16.59 -0.42
CA LEU A 404 20.01 -15.43 0.46
C LEU A 404 19.92 -15.83 1.93
N VAL A 405 18.96 -16.71 2.27
CA VAL A 405 18.80 -17.25 3.63
C VAL A 405 20.06 -18.00 4.08
N ARG A 406 20.66 -18.81 3.19
CA ARG A 406 21.89 -19.55 3.49
C ARG A 406 23.08 -18.61 3.70
N GLN A 407 23.23 -17.60 2.84
CA GLN A 407 24.27 -16.58 2.97
C GLN A 407 24.13 -15.82 4.29
N ALA A 408 22.94 -15.31 4.59
CA ALA A 408 22.67 -14.58 5.81
C ALA A 408 23.00 -15.40 7.07
N LYS A 409 22.62 -16.68 7.11
CA LYS A 409 22.98 -17.57 8.22
C LYS A 409 24.49 -17.71 8.40
N ASN A 410 25.24 -17.86 7.32
CA ASN A 410 26.69 -18.02 7.38
C ASN A 410 27.37 -16.74 7.89
N ASP A 411 26.89 -15.58 7.46
CA ASP A 411 27.38 -14.28 7.93
C ASP A 411 27.11 -14.11 9.43
N PHE A 412 25.88 -14.40 9.88
CA PHE A 412 25.53 -14.37 11.29
C PHE A 412 26.32 -15.38 12.13
N LYS A 413 26.61 -16.58 11.60
CA LYS A 413 27.46 -17.56 12.28
C LYS A 413 28.88 -17.05 12.51
N THR A 414 29.39 -16.28 11.55
CA THR A 414 30.74 -15.70 11.61
C THR A 414 30.76 -14.53 12.60
N ASN A 415 29.74 -13.67 12.56
CA ASN A 415 29.68 -12.46 13.36
C ASN A 415 29.23 -12.70 14.81
N LEU A 416 28.37 -13.69 15.04
CA LEU A 416 27.73 -14.02 16.33
C LEU A 416 27.92 -15.51 16.66
N PRO A 417 29.16 -15.97 16.90
CA PRO A 417 29.46 -17.40 17.06
C PRO A 417 28.78 -18.05 18.29
N ASP A 418 28.47 -17.26 19.32
CA ASP A 418 27.88 -17.72 20.58
C ASP A 418 26.34 -17.79 20.56
N MET A 419 25.70 -17.34 19.47
CA MET A 419 24.24 -17.40 19.33
C MET A 419 23.79 -18.68 18.62
N SER A 420 22.71 -19.30 19.10
CA SER A 420 22.11 -20.46 18.43
C SER A 420 21.38 -20.00 17.14
N LEU A 421 21.67 -20.70 16.03
CA LEU A 421 21.18 -20.35 14.69
C LEU A 421 20.44 -21.51 14.01
N CYS A 422 19.22 -21.27 13.55
CA CYS A 422 18.41 -22.24 12.83
C CYS A 422 18.12 -21.80 11.39
N ASN A 423 18.27 -22.70 10.41
CA ASN A 423 17.77 -22.46 9.06
C ASN A 423 16.64 -23.46 8.79
N LEU A 424 15.40 -22.96 8.73
CA LEU A 424 14.20 -23.78 8.60
C LEU A 424 14.13 -24.56 7.27
N LEU A 425 14.95 -24.21 6.28
CA LEU A 425 15.02 -24.89 4.98
C LEU A 425 15.82 -26.20 5.05
N ILE A 426 16.82 -26.29 5.94
CA ILE A 426 17.82 -27.37 5.94
C ILE A 426 17.74 -28.18 7.25
N ASN A 427 17.75 -27.51 8.40
CA ASN A 427 17.77 -28.16 9.71
C ASN A 427 16.47 -27.85 10.44
N LYS A 428 15.55 -28.81 10.46
CA LYS A 428 14.28 -28.73 11.19
C LYS A 428 14.40 -29.13 12.67
N GLU A 429 15.59 -29.47 13.16
CA GLU A 429 15.76 -30.06 14.50
C GLU A 429 16.04 -29.02 15.59
N ASP A 430 16.56 -27.84 15.26
CA ASP A 430 16.92 -26.79 16.25
C ASP A 430 15.99 -25.57 16.15
N LYS A 431 14.67 -25.81 16.13
CA LYS A 431 13.65 -24.75 15.92
C LYS A 431 13.52 -23.77 17.11
N THR A 432 14.15 -24.06 18.24
CA THR A 432 14.18 -23.22 19.45
C THR A 432 15.39 -22.28 19.50
N ALA A 433 16.17 -22.23 18.42
CA ALA A 433 17.31 -21.31 18.31
C ALA A 433 16.90 -19.84 18.46
N ARG A 434 17.81 -19.02 18.99
CA ARG A 434 17.61 -17.58 19.18
C ARG A 434 17.47 -16.82 17.86
N ILE A 435 18.18 -17.24 16.81
CA ILE A 435 18.08 -16.61 15.51
C ILE A 435 17.62 -17.63 14.48
N VAL A 436 16.48 -17.35 13.85
CA VAL A 436 15.85 -18.21 12.87
C VAL A 436 15.92 -17.57 11.48
N PHE A 437 16.41 -18.31 10.50
CA PHE A 437 16.52 -17.91 9.10
C PHE A 437 15.50 -18.68 8.26
N SER A 438 14.70 -17.96 7.48
CA SER A 438 13.64 -18.58 6.68
C SER A 438 13.33 -17.78 5.41
N THR A 439 12.73 -18.44 4.44
CA THR A 439 12.00 -17.73 3.38
C THR A 439 10.58 -17.41 3.85
N TYR A 440 9.90 -16.48 3.17
CA TYR A 440 8.52 -16.14 3.51
C TYR A 440 7.56 -17.34 3.44
N PRO A 441 7.53 -18.15 2.35
CA PRO A 441 6.66 -19.32 2.30
C PRO A 441 6.96 -20.35 3.39
N THR A 442 8.25 -20.61 3.64
CA THR A 442 8.66 -21.57 4.67
C THR A 442 8.27 -21.10 6.06
N MET A 443 8.42 -19.80 6.34
CA MET A 443 8.00 -19.25 7.64
C MET A 443 6.49 -19.37 7.79
N LEU A 444 5.71 -18.90 6.82
CA LEU A 444 4.24 -18.96 6.88
C LEU A 444 3.74 -20.39 7.18
N ASN A 445 4.27 -21.39 6.48
CA ASN A 445 3.96 -22.80 6.74
C ASN A 445 4.44 -23.27 8.12
N ALA A 446 5.58 -22.78 8.59
CA ALA A 446 6.14 -23.14 9.89
C ALA A 446 5.31 -22.56 11.04
N ILE A 447 4.70 -21.38 10.88
CA ILE A 447 3.85 -20.81 11.93
C ILE A 447 2.67 -21.75 12.24
N ASP A 448 2.12 -22.41 11.23
CA ASP A 448 0.99 -23.33 11.35
C ASP A 448 1.38 -24.76 11.75
N SER A 449 2.49 -25.27 11.20
CA SER A 449 2.86 -26.68 11.36
C SER A 449 3.85 -26.96 12.49
N ALA A 450 4.63 -25.97 12.94
CA ALA A 450 5.65 -26.19 13.96
C ALA A 450 5.02 -26.28 15.36
N LYS A 451 5.18 -27.45 15.99
CA LYS A 451 4.75 -27.72 17.36
C LYS A 451 5.94 -28.00 18.28
N ASN A 452 5.80 -27.66 19.55
CA ASN A 452 6.75 -28.03 20.61
C ASN A 452 6.53 -29.50 21.06
N GLU A 453 7.35 -29.99 22.00
CA GLU A 453 7.26 -31.35 22.54
C GLU A 453 5.88 -31.68 23.15
N ASN A 454 5.18 -30.66 23.64
CA ASN A 454 3.83 -30.78 24.23
C ASN A 454 2.71 -30.67 23.19
N GLY A 455 3.02 -30.63 21.89
CA GLY A 455 2.04 -30.53 20.81
C GLY A 455 1.40 -29.14 20.65
N GLN A 456 1.91 -28.13 21.34
CA GLN A 456 1.45 -26.74 21.26
C GLN A 456 2.19 -25.99 20.14
N ARG A 457 1.63 -24.88 19.66
CA ARG A 457 2.25 -24.06 18.61
C ARG A 457 3.60 -23.52 19.07
N LEU A 458 4.66 -23.73 18.28
CA LEU A 458 6.02 -23.30 18.62
C LEU A 458 6.22 -21.79 18.41
N PHE A 459 5.82 -21.30 17.23
CA PHE A 459 5.93 -19.89 16.86
C PHE A 459 4.64 -19.16 17.25
N THR A 460 4.58 -18.70 18.50
CA THR A 460 3.49 -17.90 19.07
C THR A 460 3.54 -16.43 18.59
N PRO A 461 2.47 -15.63 18.77
CA PRO A 461 2.44 -14.23 18.33
C PRO A 461 3.61 -13.37 18.85
N ALA A 462 4.09 -13.62 20.07
CA ALA A 462 5.19 -12.88 20.68
C ALA A 462 6.51 -13.68 20.73
N HIS A 463 6.63 -14.75 19.92
CA HIS A 463 7.82 -15.60 19.89
C HIS A 463 9.07 -14.81 19.47
N PHE A 464 8.98 -14.10 18.34
CA PHE A 464 10.06 -13.25 17.83
C PHE A 464 9.90 -11.83 18.35
N ASP A 465 11.00 -11.27 18.85
CA ASP A 465 11.05 -9.88 19.31
C ASP A 465 11.51 -8.93 18.18
N LEU A 466 12.27 -9.46 17.23
CA LEU A 466 12.80 -8.76 16.07
C LEU A 466 12.58 -9.57 14.79
N ILE A 467 12.06 -8.92 13.76
CA ILE A 467 12.00 -9.43 12.39
C ILE A 467 12.84 -8.53 11.50
N ILE A 468 13.78 -9.13 10.78
CA ILE A 468 14.63 -8.48 9.79
C ILE A 468 14.19 -8.97 8.41
N VAL A 469 13.88 -8.04 7.51
CA VAL A 469 13.40 -8.31 6.16
C VAL A 469 14.46 -7.84 5.17
N ASP A 470 15.10 -8.77 4.48
CA ASP A 470 16.02 -8.44 3.39
C ASP A 470 15.24 -8.14 2.10
N GLU A 471 15.76 -7.20 1.31
CA GLU A 471 15.11 -6.66 0.11
C GLU A 471 13.65 -6.23 0.36
N ALA A 472 13.41 -5.38 1.37
CA ALA A 472 12.08 -4.89 1.72
C ALA A 472 11.43 -4.08 0.58
N HIS A 473 10.38 -4.65 -0.05
CA HIS A 473 9.60 -4.00 -1.10
C HIS A 473 8.11 -4.40 -1.06
N ARG A 474 7.24 -3.58 -1.66
CA ARG A 474 5.77 -3.67 -1.60
C ARG A 474 5.19 -5.08 -1.85
N SER A 475 5.68 -5.83 -2.84
CA SER A 475 5.09 -7.13 -3.22
C SER A 475 5.19 -8.16 -2.08
N ILE A 476 6.27 -8.11 -1.29
CA ILE A 476 6.48 -8.97 -0.12
C ILE A 476 5.43 -8.66 0.94
N PHE A 477 5.24 -7.38 1.27
CA PHE A 477 4.31 -6.97 2.31
C PHE A 477 2.85 -7.21 1.95
N LYS A 478 2.49 -7.19 0.66
CA LYS A 478 1.14 -7.54 0.21
C LYS A 478 0.89 -9.04 0.26
N LYS A 479 1.82 -9.86 -0.25
CA LYS A 479 1.65 -11.33 -0.35
C LYS A 479 1.84 -12.05 0.98
N TYR A 480 2.78 -11.60 1.80
CA TYR A 480 3.15 -12.23 3.06
C TYR A 480 2.76 -11.39 4.29
N ARG A 481 1.76 -10.51 4.10
CA ARG A 481 1.21 -9.63 5.14
C ARG A 481 0.90 -10.37 6.44
N ALA A 482 0.33 -11.57 6.32
CA ALA A 482 -0.05 -12.42 7.45
C ALA A 482 1.11 -12.72 8.41
N ILE A 483 2.36 -12.82 7.93
CA ILE A 483 3.52 -13.05 8.80
C ILE A 483 3.73 -11.84 9.72
N PHE A 484 3.67 -10.64 9.17
CA PHE A 484 3.92 -9.39 9.90
C PHE A 484 2.75 -8.96 10.76
N GLU A 485 1.51 -9.31 10.38
CA GLU A 485 0.33 -9.10 11.22
C GLU A 485 0.24 -10.12 12.36
N TYR A 486 0.80 -11.32 12.18
CA TYR A 486 0.80 -12.36 13.20
C TYR A 486 1.81 -12.08 14.33
N PHE A 487 3.05 -11.74 14.00
CA PHE A 487 4.10 -11.55 15.01
C PHE A 487 4.13 -10.12 15.58
N ASP A 488 3.92 -9.98 16.90
CA ASP A 488 4.12 -8.71 17.62
C ASP A 488 5.61 -8.47 17.87
N SER A 489 6.31 -7.96 16.86
CA SER A 489 7.78 -7.79 16.87
C SER A 489 8.19 -6.37 16.46
N MET A 490 9.45 -6.01 16.69
CA MET A 490 10.10 -4.88 16.01
C MET A 490 10.47 -5.31 14.59
N LEU A 491 10.29 -4.43 13.61
CA LEU A 491 10.45 -4.76 12.20
C LEU A 491 11.51 -3.87 11.54
N ILE A 492 12.54 -4.49 10.99
CA ILE A 492 13.63 -3.81 10.29
C ILE A 492 13.62 -4.23 8.82
N GLY A 493 13.33 -3.29 7.92
CA GLY A 493 13.47 -3.47 6.49
C GLY A 493 14.85 -3.09 6.01
N LEU A 494 15.50 -3.94 5.23
CA LEU A 494 16.75 -3.64 4.54
C LEU A 494 16.46 -3.59 3.04
N THR A 495 16.85 -2.53 2.36
CA THR A 495 16.69 -2.45 0.90
C THR A 495 17.88 -1.76 0.24
N ALA A 496 18.21 -2.19 -0.97
CA ALA A 496 19.20 -1.52 -1.81
C ALA A 496 18.57 -0.56 -2.82
N THR A 497 17.25 -0.53 -2.93
CA THR A 497 16.54 0.39 -3.80
C THR A 497 16.69 1.82 -3.26
N PRO A 498 17.11 2.80 -4.09
CA PRO A 498 17.24 4.20 -3.68
C PRO A 498 15.98 4.71 -2.98
N LYS A 499 16.14 5.61 -2.00
CA LYS A 499 15.03 6.06 -1.14
C LYS A 499 13.85 6.66 -1.93
N GLN A 500 14.13 7.36 -3.03
CA GLN A 500 13.09 7.96 -3.88
C GLN A 500 12.31 6.92 -4.71
N GLU A 501 12.88 5.72 -4.88
CA GLU A 501 12.32 4.64 -5.71
C GLU A 501 11.62 3.56 -4.89
N VAL A 502 11.75 3.60 -3.57
CA VAL A 502 10.98 2.77 -2.66
C VAL A 502 9.51 3.17 -2.78
N ASP A 503 8.66 2.19 -3.12
CA ASP A 503 7.23 2.46 -3.35
C ASP A 503 6.59 3.07 -2.10
N ARG A 504 5.72 4.08 -2.29
CA ARG A 504 4.98 4.77 -1.22
C ARG A 504 4.33 3.80 -0.22
N ASN A 505 3.79 2.68 -0.68
CA ASN A 505 3.17 1.71 0.21
C ASN A 505 4.18 0.97 1.11
N THR A 506 5.44 0.89 0.70
CA THR A 506 6.52 0.37 1.56
C THR A 506 6.78 1.34 2.70
N TYR A 507 6.88 2.64 2.42
CA TYR A 507 6.98 3.68 3.46
C TYR A 507 5.74 3.69 4.37
N ASP A 508 4.53 3.63 3.80
CA ASP A 508 3.28 3.56 4.57
C ASP A 508 3.25 2.33 5.50
N PHE A 509 3.74 1.18 5.03
CA PHE A 509 3.83 -0.05 5.84
C PHE A 509 4.82 0.08 7.01
N PHE A 510 5.96 0.74 6.79
CA PHE A 510 6.94 1.07 7.83
C PHE A 510 6.56 2.30 8.68
N GLU A 511 5.40 2.92 8.42
CA GLU A 511 4.89 4.10 9.13
C GLU A 511 5.84 5.32 9.01
N MET A 512 6.44 5.50 7.83
CA MET A 512 7.41 6.57 7.56
C MET A 512 6.92 7.51 6.47
N GLU A 513 7.45 8.74 6.45
CA GLU A 513 7.21 9.67 5.36
C GLU A 513 7.84 9.17 4.05
N SER A 514 7.12 9.34 2.94
CA SER A 514 7.59 8.90 1.62
C SER A 514 8.91 9.56 1.25
N GLY A 515 9.94 8.75 1.01
CA GLY A 515 11.29 9.22 0.66
C GLY A 515 12.21 9.51 1.85
N VAL A 516 11.72 9.32 3.09
CA VAL A 516 12.48 9.55 4.33
C VAL A 516 12.60 8.22 5.10
N PRO A 517 13.60 7.37 4.78
CA PRO A 517 13.87 6.16 5.56
C PRO A 517 14.53 6.50 6.90
N THR A 518 14.61 5.53 7.83
CA THR A 518 15.30 5.70 9.12
C THR A 518 16.76 6.07 8.92
N TYR A 519 17.40 5.47 7.92
CA TYR A 519 18.75 5.81 7.49
C TYR A 519 18.93 5.45 6.01
N ALA A 520 19.72 6.25 5.30
CA ALA A 520 20.04 6.03 3.89
C ALA A 520 21.54 6.17 3.64
N TYR A 521 22.12 5.16 2.98
CA TYR A 521 23.49 5.17 2.48
C TYR A 521 23.48 4.84 0.99
N ALA A 522 23.62 5.88 0.19
CA ALA A 522 23.44 5.85 -1.26
C ALA A 522 24.67 5.28 -2.00
N TYR A 523 24.45 4.82 -3.23
CA TYR A 523 25.50 4.21 -4.06
C TYR A 523 26.60 5.23 -4.40
N GLU A 524 26.22 6.46 -4.71
CA GLU A 524 27.13 7.57 -5.05
C GLU A 524 28.06 7.88 -3.88
N THR A 525 27.54 7.90 -2.65
CA THR A 525 28.38 8.09 -1.45
C THR A 525 29.38 6.95 -1.29
N ALA A 526 28.93 5.72 -1.53
CA ALA A 526 29.76 4.53 -1.42
C ALA A 526 30.89 4.45 -2.46
N VAL A 527 30.68 4.99 -3.66
CA VAL A 527 31.65 4.99 -4.76
C VAL A 527 32.53 6.23 -4.73
N ASP A 528 31.93 7.43 -4.65
CA ASP A 528 32.61 8.70 -4.93
C ASP A 528 33.27 9.30 -3.68
N LYS A 529 32.70 9.09 -2.49
CA LYS A 529 33.22 9.65 -1.24
C LYS A 529 34.02 8.64 -0.44
N ASP A 530 33.41 7.49 -0.15
CA ASP A 530 33.97 6.53 0.79
C ASP A 530 34.80 5.43 0.12
N HIS A 531 34.71 5.30 -1.21
CA HIS A 531 35.44 4.33 -2.03
C HIS A 531 35.33 2.87 -1.51
N VAL A 532 34.17 2.53 -0.95
CA VAL A 532 33.85 1.17 -0.45
C VAL A 532 33.21 0.29 -1.52
N LEU A 533 32.87 0.87 -2.67
CA LEU A 533 32.41 0.22 -3.89
C LEU A 533 33.17 0.78 -5.11
N VAL A 534 33.20 0.03 -6.21
CA VAL A 534 33.79 0.48 -7.48
C VAL A 534 32.72 1.00 -8.45
N PRO A 535 33.03 2.02 -9.27
CA PRO A 535 32.14 2.51 -10.31
C PRO A 535 31.93 1.50 -11.45
N TYR A 536 30.86 1.70 -12.21
CA TYR A 536 30.61 0.99 -13.47
C TYR A 536 30.97 1.86 -14.67
N HIS A 537 31.26 1.24 -15.80
CA HIS A 537 31.36 1.90 -17.10
C HIS A 537 30.46 1.17 -18.10
N ASN A 538 29.47 1.85 -18.64
CA ASN A 538 28.51 1.29 -19.58
C ASN A 538 28.97 1.46 -21.03
N ILE A 539 28.69 0.42 -21.83
CA ILE A 539 28.84 0.37 -23.27
C ILE A 539 27.45 0.02 -23.82
N GLU A 540 26.75 1.03 -24.33
CA GLU A 540 25.41 0.90 -24.89
C GLU A 540 25.51 0.72 -26.39
N VAL A 541 25.01 -0.41 -26.90
CA VAL A 541 25.08 -0.77 -28.32
C VAL A 541 23.66 -0.94 -28.85
N ARG A 542 23.31 -0.20 -29.90
CA ARG A 542 22.02 -0.37 -30.59
C ARG A 542 22.24 -1.13 -31.89
N THR A 543 21.49 -2.21 -32.08
CA THR A 543 21.43 -2.91 -33.36
C THR A 543 20.08 -2.71 -34.02
N ARG A 544 20.04 -2.82 -35.35
CA ARG A 544 18.81 -2.62 -36.12
C ARG A 544 17.72 -3.58 -35.67
N PHE A 545 18.03 -4.88 -35.57
CA PHE A 545 16.99 -5.87 -35.24
C PHE A 545 16.47 -5.77 -33.81
N LEU A 546 17.34 -5.42 -32.85
CA LEU A 546 16.94 -5.29 -31.45
C LEU A 546 16.16 -3.99 -31.18
N GLU A 547 16.36 -2.96 -31.98
CA GLU A 547 15.65 -1.67 -31.87
C GLU A 547 14.37 -1.64 -32.69
N GLU A 548 14.48 -1.87 -34.00
CA GLU A 548 13.42 -1.61 -34.99
C GLU A 548 12.64 -2.89 -35.37
N GLY A 549 13.25 -4.07 -35.22
CA GLY A 549 12.70 -5.34 -35.71
C GLY A 549 13.30 -5.72 -37.07
N ILE A 550 12.68 -6.69 -37.75
CA ILE A 550 13.14 -7.17 -39.06
C ILE A 550 12.06 -6.88 -40.09
N THR A 551 12.36 -6.02 -41.07
CA THR A 551 11.47 -5.71 -42.20
C THR A 551 12.01 -6.39 -43.45
N TYR A 552 11.20 -7.24 -44.09
CA TYR A 552 11.64 -8.05 -45.25
C TYR A 552 12.19 -7.19 -46.41
N ASP A 553 11.51 -6.08 -46.74
CA ASP A 553 11.90 -5.19 -47.84
C ASP A 553 13.25 -4.49 -47.64
N GLU A 554 13.72 -4.41 -46.39
CA GLU A 554 14.97 -3.74 -46.00
C GLU A 554 16.16 -4.69 -45.91
N LEU A 555 15.95 -6.00 -46.14
CA LEU A 555 16.98 -7.03 -46.15
C LEU A 555 17.76 -7.05 -47.48
N SER A 556 19.00 -7.52 -47.43
CA SER A 556 19.77 -7.81 -48.64
C SER A 556 19.13 -8.98 -49.41
N GLU A 557 19.40 -9.11 -50.72
CA GLU A 557 18.82 -10.21 -51.51
C GLU A 557 19.25 -11.60 -50.98
N GLU A 558 20.43 -11.70 -50.38
CA GLU A 558 20.92 -12.91 -49.72
C GLU A 558 20.15 -13.18 -48.42
N ASP A 559 19.92 -12.15 -47.60
CA ASP A 559 19.13 -12.23 -46.38
C ASP A 559 17.64 -12.50 -46.66
N LYS A 560 17.07 -11.99 -47.76
CA LYS A 560 15.69 -12.28 -48.19
C LYS A 560 15.50 -13.75 -48.53
N ALA A 561 16.42 -14.34 -49.29
CA ALA A 561 16.38 -15.76 -49.60
C ALA A 561 16.47 -16.63 -48.32
N ARG A 562 17.29 -16.20 -47.35
CA ARG A 562 17.38 -16.85 -46.05
C ARG A 562 16.13 -16.67 -45.19
N TYR A 563 15.53 -15.47 -45.24
CA TYR A 563 14.30 -15.15 -44.54
C TYR A 563 13.13 -15.99 -45.08
N GLU A 564 13.02 -16.13 -46.40
CA GLU A 564 12.05 -17.03 -47.04
C GLU A 564 12.25 -18.49 -46.61
N GLU A 565 13.49 -18.97 -46.48
CA GLU A 565 13.77 -20.33 -46.01
C GLU A 565 13.38 -20.53 -44.53
N ASP A 566 13.71 -19.57 -43.66
CA ASP A 566 13.59 -19.71 -42.21
C ASP A 566 12.18 -19.35 -41.66
N PHE A 567 11.41 -18.50 -42.36
CA PHE A 567 10.14 -17.94 -41.87
C PHE A 567 8.90 -18.31 -42.67
N THR A 568 9.04 -19.00 -43.83
CA THR A 568 7.88 -19.50 -44.56
C THR A 568 7.31 -20.74 -43.86
N ASP A 569 6.02 -20.71 -43.56
CA ASP A 569 5.34 -21.84 -42.93
C ASP A 569 4.91 -22.93 -43.94
N GLU A 570 4.29 -24.01 -43.43
CA GLU A 570 3.83 -25.14 -44.27
C GLU A 570 2.74 -24.76 -45.28
N ASP A 571 2.03 -23.65 -45.05
CA ASP A 571 0.99 -23.09 -45.92
C ASP A 571 1.55 -22.09 -46.95
N GLY A 572 2.85 -21.78 -46.88
CA GLY A 572 3.54 -20.85 -47.78
C GLY A 572 3.38 -19.39 -47.39
N GLU A 573 2.91 -19.10 -46.17
CA GLU A 573 2.75 -17.76 -45.63
C GLU A 573 4.02 -17.35 -44.86
N MET A 574 4.36 -16.06 -44.93
CA MET A 574 5.57 -15.50 -44.33
C MET A 574 5.29 -14.08 -43.84
N PRO A 575 5.77 -13.68 -42.64
CA PRO A 575 5.54 -12.34 -42.13
C PRO A 575 6.39 -11.29 -42.86
N ASP A 576 5.76 -10.19 -43.30
CA ASP A 576 6.47 -9.04 -43.90
C ASP A 576 7.34 -8.27 -42.87
N PHE A 577 6.95 -8.33 -41.60
CA PHE A 577 7.60 -7.62 -40.50
C PHE A 577 7.60 -8.44 -39.21
N ILE A 578 8.77 -8.52 -38.57
CA ILE A 578 8.96 -9.12 -37.26
C ILE A 578 9.21 -8.02 -36.24
N PRO A 579 8.37 -7.92 -35.19
CA PRO A 579 8.56 -6.90 -34.17
C PRO A 579 9.78 -7.22 -33.31
N SER A 580 10.57 -6.21 -32.96
CA SER A 580 11.78 -6.34 -32.12
C SER A 580 11.60 -7.18 -30.83
N PRO A 581 10.49 -7.12 -30.06
CA PRO A 581 10.26 -8.03 -28.93
C PRO A 581 10.38 -9.53 -29.24
N ALA A 582 10.08 -9.95 -30.48
CA ALA A 582 10.16 -11.35 -30.89
C ALA A 582 11.61 -11.85 -31.01
N VAL A 583 12.55 -10.93 -31.31
CA VAL A 583 13.99 -11.21 -31.35
C VAL A 583 14.47 -11.50 -29.94
N ASN A 584 15.23 -12.58 -29.77
CA ASN A 584 15.65 -13.16 -28.49
C ASN A 584 14.51 -13.74 -27.62
N GLU A 585 13.24 -13.60 -28.00
CA GLU A 585 12.13 -14.29 -27.37
C GLU A 585 11.92 -15.68 -28.00
N PHE A 586 11.75 -15.74 -29.31
CA PHE A 586 11.63 -16.99 -30.06
C PHE A 586 12.35 -16.96 -31.41
N ILE A 587 12.84 -15.80 -31.85
CA ILE A 587 13.69 -15.68 -33.04
C ILE A 587 15.12 -15.43 -32.56
N PHE A 588 16.01 -16.36 -32.88
CA PHE A 588 17.41 -16.31 -32.47
C PHE A 588 18.29 -16.08 -33.69
N ASN A 589 18.76 -14.84 -33.85
CA ASN A 589 19.64 -14.47 -34.94
C ASN A 589 21.10 -14.73 -34.57
N GLN A 590 21.76 -15.61 -35.33
CA GLN A 590 23.16 -15.97 -35.11
C GLN A 590 24.09 -14.75 -35.16
N CYS A 591 23.96 -13.90 -36.19
CA CYS A 591 24.83 -12.73 -36.38
C CYS A 591 24.79 -11.79 -35.17
N THR A 592 23.60 -11.50 -34.65
CA THR A 592 23.44 -10.66 -33.45
C THR A 592 24.09 -11.27 -32.21
N VAL A 593 23.89 -12.58 -31.96
CA VAL A 593 24.47 -13.25 -30.77
C VAL A 593 25.99 -13.37 -30.89
N ASP A 594 26.51 -13.72 -32.06
CA ASP A 594 27.94 -13.84 -32.31
C ASP A 594 28.62 -12.47 -32.13
N MET A 595 28.03 -11.40 -32.65
CA MET A 595 28.51 -10.02 -32.47
C MET A 595 28.62 -9.64 -30.99
N VAL A 596 27.58 -9.93 -30.18
CA VAL A 596 27.58 -9.65 -28.74
C VAL A 596 28.71 -10.41 -28.02
N LEU A 597 28.92 -11.68 -28.37
CA LEU A 597 29.97 -12.51 -27.77
C LEU A 597 31.37 -12.06 -28.16
N GLU A 598 31.57 -11.68 -29.42
CA GLU A 598 32.82 -11.13 -29.93
C GLU A 598 33.16 -9.80 -29.27
N ASP A 599 32.19 -8.90 -29.15
CA ASP A 599 32.35 -7.61 -28.48
C ASP A 599 32.71 -7.79 -26.99
N LEU A 600 32.06 -8.72 -26.30
CA LEU A 600 32.42 -9.10 -24.92
C LEU A 600 33.86 -9.63 -24.83
N MET A 601 34.27 -10.53 -25.72
CA MET A 601 35.60 -11.16 -25.67
C MET A 601 36.74 -10.19 -26.06
N THR A 602 36.43 -9.17 -26.85
CA THR A 602 37.38 -8.16 -27.30
C THR A 602 37.49 -6.99 -26.31
N LYS A 603 36.37 -6.42 -25.87
CA LYS A 603 36.32 -5.24 -24.99
C LYS A 603 36.19 -5.56 -23.51
N GLY A 604 35.75 -6.76 -23.15
CA GLY A 604 35.56 -7.15 -21.75
C GLY A 604 36.85 -7.09 -20.94
N ILE A 605 36.74 -6.77 -19.65
CA ILE A 605 37.88 -6.75 -18.73
C ILE A 605 38.45 -8.16 -18.60
N LYS A 606 39.77 -8.25 -18.78
CA LYS A 606 40.56 -9.49 -18.69
C LYS A 606 41.41 -9.52 -17.42
N VAL A 607 41.66 -10.72 -16.93
CA VAL A 607 42.49 -11.04 -15.76
C VAL A 607 43.63 -11.97 -16.19
N ALA A 608 44.47 -12.40 -15.25
CA ALA A 608 45.62 -13.27 -15.51
C ALA A 608 46.56 -12.69 -16.58
N GLY A 609 46.99 -11.44 -16.41
CA GLY A 609 47.88 -10.75 -17.35
C GLY A 609 47.23 -10.32 -18.67
N GLY A 610 45.90 -10.46 -18.80
CA GLY A 610 45.15 -10.12 -20.00
C GLY A 610 44.80 -11.33 -20.87
N ASP A 611 45.23 -12.53 -20.50
CA ASP A 611 45.04 -13.75 -21.29
C ASP A 611 43.63 -14.35 -21.14
N ARG A 612 42.93 -14.03 -20.04
CA ARG A 612 41.64 -14.65 -19.71
C ARG A 612 40.57 -13.60 -19.43
N LEU A 613 39.37 -13.77 -19.97
CA LEU A 613 38.23 -12.91 -19.60
C LEU A 613 37.96 -13.02 -18.09
N GLY A 614 37.75 -11.89 -17.42
CA GLY A 614 37.33 -11.89 -16.03
C GLY A 614 35.93 -12.47 -15.85
N LYS A 615 35.54 -12.73 -14.60
CA LYS A 615 34.21 -13.29 -14.29
C LYS A 615 33.12 -12.40 -14.88
N THR A 616 32.21 -13.03 -15.62
CA THR A 616 31.21 -12.36 -16.45
C THR A 616 29.83 -12.99 -16.27
N ILE A 617 28.78 -12.15 -16.22
CA ILE A 617 27.38 -12.60 -16.23
C ILE A 617 26.68 -12.06 -17.48
N ILE A 618 26.03 -12.94 -18.22
CA ILE A 618 25.15 -12.58 -19.35
C ILE A 618 23.70 -12.81 -18.92
N PHE A 619 22.88 -11.76 -18.98
CA PHE A 619 21.46 -11.81 -18.64
C PHE A 619 20.62 -12.04 -19.90
N ALA A 620 20.20 -13.28 -20.10
CA ALA A 620 19.43 -13.71 -21.26
C ALA A 620 17.92 -13.50 -21.08
N GLN A 621 17.22 -13.33 -22.20
CA GLN A 621 15.77 -13.12 -22.25
C GLN A 621 14.96 -14.31 -21.69
N ASN A 622 15.33 -15.55 -22.04
CA ASN A 622 14.66 -16.76 -21.57
C ASN A 622 15.61 -17.98 -21.61
N LYS A 623 15.12 -19.15 -21.18
CA LYS A 623 15.90 -20.38 -21.06
C LYS A 623 16.46 -20.87 -22.39
N LYS A 624 15.70 -20.72 -23.49
CA LYS A 624 16.14 -21.12 -24.85
C LYS A 624 17.22 -20.17 -25.36
N HIS A 625 17.04 -18.87 -25.16
CA HIS A 625 18.06 -17.87 -25.49
C HIS A 625 19.38 -18.13 -24.72
N ALA A 626 19.30 -18.44 -23.43
CA ALA A 626 20.48 -18.75 -22.62
C ALA A 626 21.25 -19.98 -23.12
N GLU A 627 20.53 -21.03 -23.55
CA GLU A 627 21.15 -22.21 -24.16
C GLU A 627 21.82 -21.83 -25.50
N TYR A 628 21.10 -21.10 -26.35
CA TYR A 628 21.62 -20.68 -27.65
C TYR A 628 22.89 -19.83 -27.54
N ILE A 629 22.96 -18.89 -26.58
CA ILE A 629 24.18 -18.11 -26.31
C ILE A 629 25.37 -19.04 -25.97
N VAL A 630 25.16 -20.06 -25.14
CA VAL A 630 26.22 -21.01 -24.75
C VAL A 630 26.64 -21.87 -25.95
N GLU A 631 25.69 -22.33 -26.76
CA GLU A 631 25.97 -23.08 -28.00
C GLU A 631 26.80 -22.24 -28.98
N ARG A 632 26.41 -20.97 -29.21
CA ARG A 632 27.15 -20.04 -30.05
C ARG A 632 28.55 -19.77 -29.52
N PHE A 633 28.69 -19.52 -28.22
CA PHE A 633 30.00 -19.33 -27.59
C PHE A 633 30.93 -20.53 -27.81
N ASN A 634 30.44 -21.74 -27.61
CA ASN A 634 31.23 -22.97 -27.79
C ASN A 634 31.63 -23.19 -29.25
N LYS A 635 30.81 -22.73 -30.20
CA LYS A 635 31.12 -22.81 -31.63
C LYS A 635 32.16 -21.78 -32.07
N LEU A 636 32.09 -20.55 -31.54
CA LEU A 636 33.06 -19.48 -31.82
C LEU A 636 34.41 -19.73 -31.14
N TYR A 637 34.39 -20.30 -29.94
CA TYR A 637 35.59 -20.50 -29.11
C TYR A 637 35.78 -21.98 -28.69
N PRO A 638 35.96 -22.91 -29.65
CA PRO A 638 36.06 -24.34 -29.38
C PRO A 638 37.27 -24.74 -28.50
N GLN A 639 38.29 -23.87 -28.41
CA GLN A 639 39.47 -24.07 -27.55
C GLN A 639 39.14 -24.15 -26.05
N TYR A 640 37.97 -23.66 -25.63
CA TYR A 640 37.53 -23.71 -24.23
C TYR A 640 36.72 -24.96 -23.90
N HIS A 641 36.57 -25.90 -24.83
CA HIS A 641 36.02 -27.23 -24.61
C HIS A 641 34.66 -27.29 -23.87
N GLY A 642 33.84 -26.25 -23.97
CA GLY A 642 32.49 -26.23 -23.41
C GLY A 642 32.39 -25.99 -21.89
N SER A 643 33.48 -25.65 -21.21
CA SER A 643 33.49 -25.42 -19.75
C SER A 643 33.53 -23.95 -19.35
N PHE A 644 34.08 -23.08 -20.20
CA PHE A 644 34.27 -21.66 -19.91
C PHE A 644 32.96 -20.86 -19.79
N ALA A 645 31.97 -21.18 -20.62
CA ALA A 645 30.62 -20.61 -20.55
C ALA A 645 29.60 -21.68 -20.13
N LYS A 646 28.78 -21.39 -19.11
CA LYS A 646 27.73 -22.30 -18.63
C LYS A 646 26.41 -21.57 -18.43
N ARG A 647 25.32 -22.27 -18.72
CA ARG A 647 23.96 -21.85 -18.42
C ARG A 647 23.65 -22.05 -16.93
N VAL A 648 22.96 -21.09 -16.33
CA VAL A 648 22.54 -21.08 -14.92
C VAL A 648 21.06 -20.73 -14.84
N VAL A 649 20.18 -21.75 -14.83
CA VAL A 649 18.73 -21.59 -14.73
C VAL A 649 18.13 -22.51 -13.66
N CYS A 650 16.95 -22.14 -13.14
CA CYS A 650 16.36 -22.77 -11.95
C CYS A 650 15.93 -24.24 -12.12
N ASP A 651 15.65 -24.68 -13.34
CA ASP A 651 15.15 -26.04 -13.61
C ASP A 651 16.30 -27.05 -13.78
N ASP A 652 17.56 -26.57 -13.85
CA ASP A 652 18.70 -27.43 -14.11
C ASP A 652 19.14 -28.13 -12.82
N ASN A 653 19.21 -29.46 -12.90
CA ASN A 653 19.78 -30.27 -11.83
C ASN A 653 21.23 -29.84 -11.57
N TYR A 654 21.61 -29.72 -10.29
CA TYR A 654 22.96 -29.36 -9.84
C TYR A 654 23.46 -27.95 -10.22
N VAL A 655 22.57 -27.02 -10.61
CA VAL A 655 22.94 -25.62 -10.90
C VAL A 655 23.71 -24.93 -9.75
N GLN A 656 23.45 -25.34 -8.50
CA GLN A 656 24.15 -24.80 -7.34
C GLN A 656 25.66 -25.09 -7.38
N THR A 657 26.09 -26.24 -7.89
CA THR A 657 27.51 -26.58 -8.05
C THR A 657 28.18 -25.62 -9.02
N ILE A 658 27.50 -25.28 -10.13
CA ILE A 658 28.00 -24.31 -11.12
C ILE A 658 28.15 -22.92 -10.49
N ILE A 659 27.18 -22.50 -9.67
CA ILE A 659 27.24 -21.22 -8.97
C ILE A 659 28.38 -21.18 -7.96
N ASP A 660 28.56 -22.25 -7.19
CA ASP A 660 29.62 -22.32 -6.18
C ASP A 660 31.02 -22.37 -6.85
N ASP A 661 31.14 -23.04 -7.99
CA ASP A 661 32.36 -23.04 -8.81
C ASP A 661 32.63 -21.67 -9.43
N PHE A 662 31.59 -20.98 -9.92
CA PHE A 662 31.69 -19.64 -10.49
C PHE A 662 32.23 -18.61 -9.47
N LYS A 663 31.92 -18.75 -8.18
CA LYS A 663 32.43 -17.90 -7.09
C LYS A 663 33.92 -18.03 -6.84
N ILE A 664 34.54 -19.13 -7.27
CA ILE A 664 35.97 -19.34 -7.10
C ILE A 664 36.70 -18.66 -8.26
N ALA A 665 37.56 -17.67 -7.96
CA ALA A 665 38.25 -16.83 -8.94
C ALA A 665 38.87 -17.62 -10.11
N GLU A 666 39.61 -18.69 -9.78
CA GLU A 666 40.36 -19.50 -10.76
C GLU A 666 39.57 -20.65 -11.40
N LYS A 667 38.37 -20.96 -10.89
CA LYS A 667 37.61 -22.12 -11.35
C LYS A 667 36.64 -21.74 -12.46
N GLU A 668 36.46 -22.63 -13.43
CA GLU A 668 35.42 -22.47 -14.45
C GLU A 668 34.01 -22.77 -13.88
N PRO A 669 32.95 -22.14 -14.39
CA PRO A 669 32.91 -21.25 -15.55
C PRO A 669 33.46 -19.83 -15.28
N HIS A 670 33.83 -19.12 -16.35
CA HIS A 670 34.17 -17.69 -16.33
C HIS A 670 33.04 -16.82 -16.89
N ILE A 671 32.17 -17.38 -17.73
CA ILE A 671 30.93 -16.76 -18.20
C ILE A 671 29.74 -17.56 -17.68
N ALA A 672 28.86 -16.90 -16.94
CA ALA A 672 27.60 -17.49 -16.48
C ALA A 672 26.42 -16.83 -17.20
N VAL A 673 25.68 -17.62 -17.98
CA VAL A 673 24.50 -17.14 -18.73
C VAL A 673 23.24 -17.47 -17.93
N SER A 674 22.53 -16.44 -17.47
CA SER A 674 21.40 -16.56 -16.54
C SER A 674 20.17 -15.83 -17.04
N VAL A 675 18.99 -16.32 -16.65
CA VAL A 675 17.71 -15.63 -16.88
C VAL A 675 17.30 -14.81 -15.65
N ASP A 676 17.10 -15.46 -14.50
CA ASP A 676 16.69 -14.79 -13.25
C ASP A 676 17.51 -15.24 -12.00
N MET A 677 18.33 -16.28 -12.11
CA MET A 677 19.01 -16.87 -10.94
C MET A 677 20.12 -15.96 -10.40
N LEU A 678 20.89 -15.34 -11.28
CA LEU A 678 22.02 -14.48 -10.93
C LEU A 678 21.64 -13.01 -10.72
N ASP A 679 20.39 -12.63 -10.98
CA ASP A 679 19.89 -11.25 -10.83
C ASP A 679 20.00 -10.78 -9.36
N THR A 680 19.86 -11.70 -8.40
CA THR A 680 19.89 -11.42 -6.96
C THR A 680 20.66 -12.46 -6.16
N GLY A 681 21.31 -12.01 -5.07
CA GLY A 681 21.75 -12.90 -4.00
C GLY A 681 22.99 -13.77 -4.24
N ILE A 682 23.81 -13.42 -5.23
CA ILE A 682 25.13 -14.04 -5.42
C ILE A 682 26.24 -13.02 -5.20
N ASP A 683 27.31 -13.52 -4.59
CA ASP A 683 28.43 -12.81 -3.98
C ASP A 683 29.72 -13.22 -4.72
N VAL A 684 30.15 -12.43 -5.71
CA VAL A 684 31.36 -12.71 -6.51
C VAL A 684 32.16 -11.40 -6.63
N PRO A 685 33.12 -11.15 -5.72
CA PRO A 685 33.96 -9.95 -5.75
C PRO A 685 34.72 -9.74 -7.07
N GLU A 686 35.16 -10.83 -7.69
CA GLU A 686 35.95 -10.88 -8.93
C GLU A 686 35.16 -10.55 -10.20
N LEU A 687 33.84 -10.34 -10.09
CA LEU A 687 32.97 -10.05 -11.23
C LEU A 687 33.30 -8.69 -11.84
N VAL A 688 33.66 -8.66 -13.13
CA VAL A 688 34.13 -7.45 -13.81
C VAL A 688 33.36 -7.11 -15.09
N ASN A 689 32.52 -8.01 -15.60
CA ASN A 689 31.70 -7.75 -16.79
C ASN A 689 30.24 -8.19 -16.56
N LEU A 690 29.29 -7.34 -16.93
CA LEU A 690 27.86 -7.64 -17.00
C LEU A 690 27.36 -7.41 -18.43
N VAL A 691 26.55 -8.32 -18.97
CA VAL A 691 25.95 -8.16 -20.31
C VAL A 691 24.43 -8.22 -20.20
N PHE A 692 23.77 -7.10 -20.48
CA PHE A 692 22.32 -6.98 -20.49
C PHE A 692 21.79 -7.35 -21.87
N PHE A 693 21.45 -8.64 -22.03
CA PHE A 693 20.90 -9.21 -23.26
C PHE A 693 19.40 -9.53 -23.12
N LYS A 694 18.72 -8.76 -22.26
CA LYS A 694 17.27 -8.81 -22.00
C LYS A 694 16.75 -7.42 -21.67
N ARG A 695 15.44 -7.21 -21.89
CA ARG A 695 14.77 -5.95 -21.52
C ARG A 695 14.41 -5.93 -20.04
N ILE A 696 14.87 -4.92 -19.33
CA ILE A 696 14.67 -4.74 -17.89
C ILE A 696 13.74 -3.55 -17.69
N ARG A 697 12.50 -3.82 -17.25
CA ARG A 697 11.50 -2.76 -17.01
C ARG A 697 11.36 -2.36 -15.54
N SER A 698 11.84 -3.21 -14.64
CA SER A 698 11.84 -2.96 -13.19
C SER A 698 13.16 -2.32 -12.77
N LYS A 699 13.08 -1.12 -12.20
CA LYS A 699 14.24 -0.37 -11.72
C LYS A 699 14.95 -1.07 -10.55
N ILE A 700 14.18 -1.75 -9.70
CA ILE A 700 14.69 -2.57 -8.60
C ILE A 700 15.60 -3.68 -9.14
N LYS A 701 15.12 -4.44 -10.15
CA LYS A 701 15.92 -5.52 -10.77
C LYS A 701 17.17 -4.95 -11.45
N PHE A 702 17.04 -3.81 -12.12
CA PHE A 702 18.16 -3.13 -12.79
C PHE A 702 19.30 -2.81 -11.81
N TRP A 703 19.00 -2.13 -10.70
CA TRP A 703 20.02 -1.81 -9.68
C TRP A 703 20.56 -3.06 -8.96
N GLN A 704 19.73 -4.09 -8.75
CA GLN A 704 20.18 -5.37 -8.18
C GLN A 704 21.19 -6.10 -9.09
N MET A 705 21.01 -6.00 -10.42
CA MET A 705 21.92 -6.56 -11.43
C MET A 705 23.24 -5.77 -11.48
N ILE A 706 23.18 -4.43 -11.52
CA ILE A 706 24.37 -3.57 -11.46
C ILE A 706 25.18 -3.84 -10.18
N GLY A 707 24.50 -3.96 -9.03
CA GLY A 707 25.11 -4.23 -7.73
C GLY A 707 25.91 -5.53 -7.64
N ARG A 708 25.87 -6.40 -8.65
CA ARG A 708 26.74 -7.60 -8.73
C ARG A 708 28.20 -7.22 -9.01
N GLY A 709 28.43 -6.16 -9.79
CA GLY A 709 29.77 -5.75 -10.21
C GLY A 709 30.46 -4.76 -9.26
N THR A 710 29.77 -4.17 -8.30
CA THR A 710 30.25 -3.02 -7.51
C THR A 710 31.27 -3.36 -6.42
N ARG A 711 31.51 -4.64 -6.15
CA ARG A 711 32.37 -5.10 -5.05
C ARG A 711 33.85 -4.82 -5.33
N LEU A 712 34.56 -4.41 -4.28
CA LEU A 712 36.02 -4.34 -4.26
C LEU A 712 36.63 -5.76 -4.34
N CYS A 713 37.74 -5.89 -5.07
CA CYS A 713 38.53 -7.11 -5.11
C CYS A 713 40.01 -6.74 -5.15
N LYS A 714 40.76 -7.15 -4.12
CA LYS A 714 42.19 -6.85 -4.04
C LYS A 714 43.00 -7.78 -4.94
N ASN A 715 44.08 -7.27 -5.51
CA ASN A 715 45.02 -8.02 -6.36
C ASN A 715 44.36 -8.77 -7.53
N LEU A 716 43.23 -8.28 -8.05
CA LEU A 716 42.49 -8.97 -9.11
C LEU A 716 43.30 -9.08 -10.41
N PHE A 717 44.09 -8.05 -10.73
CA PHE A 717 44.89 -8.00 -11.96
C PHE A 717 46.36 -8.42 -11.74
N GLY A 718 46.76 -8.65 -10.49
CA GLY A 718 48.13 -8.96 -10.07
C GLY A 718 48.46 -8.33 -8.72
N ASP A 719 49.66 -8.57 -8.21
CA ASP A 719 50.11 -8.04 -6.93
C ASP A 719 50.04 -6.51 -6.89
N GLY A 720 49.24 -5.98 -5.95
CA GLY A 720 49.00 -4.54 -5.77
C GLY A 720 48.04 -3.91 -6.79
N GLN A 721 47.46 -4.70 -7.71
CA GLN A 721 46.52 -4.21 -8.72
C GLN A 721 45.10 -4.65 -8.40
N ASP A 722 44.40 -3.78 -7.67
CA ASP A 722 43.03 -3.99 -7.24
C ASP A 722 42.03 -3.70 -8.37
N LYS A 723 40.82 -4.22 -8.21
CA LYS A 723 39.68 -3.88 -9.06
C LYS A 723 39.30 -2.41 -8.89
N THR A 724 39.31 -1.66 -9.98
CA THR A 724 38.99 -0.21 -9.98
C THR A 724 37.61 0.12 -10.53
N HIS A 725 37.07 -0.70 -11.44
CA HIS A 725 35.75 -0.52 -12.06
C HIS A 725 35.28 -1.86 -12.65
N PHE A 726 34.07 -1.88 -13.21
CA PHE A 726 33.54 -3.01 -13.99
C PHE A 726 32.77 -2.50 -15.22
N LEU A 727 32.62 -3.36 -16.24
CA LEU A 727 31.92 -3.02 -17.48
C LEU A 727 30.48 -3.54 -17.49
N ILE A 728 29.59 -2.75 -18.09
CA ILE A 728 28.21 -3.15 -18.38
C ILE A 728 27.98 -2.97 -19.88
N PHE A 729 27.74 -4.07 -20.59
CA PHE A 729 27.33 -4.06 -21.99
C PHE A 729 25.81 -4.07 -22.06
N ASP A 730 25.19 -3.07 -22.68
CA ASP A 730 23.73 -2.96 -22.82
C ASP A 730 23.32 -2.97 -24.29
N TYR A 731 22.71 -4.07 -24.72
CA TYR A 731 22.25 -4.27 -26.11
C TYR A 731 20.75 -4.01 -26.29
N LEU A 732 20.01 -3.76 -25.20
CA LEU A 732 18.54 -3.67 -25.20
C LEU A 732 18.03 -2.30 -24.70
N GLY A 733 18.90 -1.29 -24.68
CA GLY A 733 18.54 0.10 -24.36
C GLY A 733 18.00 0.29 -22.94
N ASN A 734 18.48 -0.49 -21.97
CA ASN A 734 18.03 -0.41 -20.58
C ASN A 734 18.42 0.90 -19.91
N PHE A 735 19.64 1.40 -20.13
CA PHE A 735 20.09 2.69 -19.58
C PHE A 735 19.26 3.85 -20.12
N GLU A 736 19.10 3.94 -21.44
CA GLU A 736 18.21 4.92 -22.06
C GLU A 736 16.77 4.82 -21.56
N PHE A 737 16.23 3.62 -21.42
CA PHE A 737 14.90 3.41 -20.89
C PHE A 737 14.74 4.04 -19.50
N PHE A 738 15.70 3.86 -18.60
CA PHE A 738 15.67 4.46 -17.25
C PHE A 738 16.06 5.94 -17.20
N ARG A 739 16.83 6.46 -18.18
CA ARG A 739 17.02 7.91 -18.36
C ARG A 739 15.69 8.60 -18.73
N THR A 740 14.89 7.97 -19.59
CA THR A 740 13.59 8.52 -20.04
C THR A 740 12.45 8.25 -19.06
N ASN A 741 12.36 7.02 -18.54
CA ASN A 741 11.32 6.57 -17.63
C ASN A 741 11.90 6.39 -16.22
N LYS A 742 12.06 7.51 -15.51
CA LYS A 742 12.74 7.54 -14.20
C LYS A 742 12.14 6.57 -13.17
N ASP A 743 10.84 6.27 -13.24
CA ASP A 743 10.17 5.36 -12.31
C ASP A 743 10.10 3.89 -12.80
N GLY A 744 10.58 3.62 -14.01
CA GLY A 744 10.40 2.33 -14.69
C GLY A 744 8.94 1.95 -14.91
N VAL A 745 8.69 0.69 -15.29
CA VAL A 745 7.32 0.12 -15.31
C VAL A 745 7.11 -0.59 -13.98
N LYS A 746 6.16 -0.10 -13.18
CA LYS A 746 5.72 -0.82 -11.98
C LYS A 746 5.16 -2.17 -12.41
N GLY A 747 5.74 -3.25 -11.90
CA GLY A 747 5.26 -4.60 -12.19
C GLY A 747 3.80 -4.72 -11.75
N ASN A 748 2.92 -5.13 -12.67
CA ASN A 748 1.57 -5.52 -12.30
C ASN A 748 1.63 -6.81 -11.48
N GLU A 749 0.85 -6.82 -10.40
CA GLU A 749 0.78 -7.91 -9.43
C GLU A 749 0.37 -9.23 -10.11
N THR A 750 1.07 -10.32 -9.83
CA THR A 750 0.66 -11.66 -10.28
C THR A 750 -0.34 -12.26 -9.30
N GLN A 751 -1.63 -11.96 -9.54
CA GLN A 751 -2.74 -12.67 -8.92
C GLN A 751 -2.63 -14.18 -9.22
N SER A 752 -2.85 -15.04 -8.24
CA SER A 752 -2.88 -16.48 -8.53
C SER A 752 -4.08 -16.82 -9.42
N ILE A 753 -3.99 -17.86 -10.24
CA ILE A 753 -5.11 -18.26 -11.12
C ILE A 753 -6.35 -18.59 -10.28
N SER A 754 -6.19 -19.26 -9.14
CA SER A 754 -7.30 -19.59 -8.22
C SER A 754 -7.94 -18.35 -7.61
N GLU A 755 -7.14 -17.36 -7.18
CA GLU A 755 -7.62 -16.08 -6.66
C GLU A 755 -8.39 -15.31 -7.75
N ALA A 756 -7.86 -15.28 -8.97
CA ALA A 756 -8.51 -14.63 -10.11
C ALA A 756 -9.85 -15.29 -10.48
N ILE A 757 -9.90 -16.63 -10.49
CA ILE A 757 -11.13 -17.39 -10.71
C ILE A 757 -12.15 -17.10 -9.62
N PHE A 758 -11.75 -17.18 -8.34
CA PHE A 758 -12.65 -16.91 -7.22
C PHE A 758 -13.21 -15.48 -7.32
N ALA A 759 -12.37 -14.49 -7.57
CA ALA A 759 -12.80 -13.11 -7.74
C ALA A 759 -13.78 -12.94 -8.91
N LYS A 760 -13.54 -13.61 -10.05
CA LYS A 760 -14.47 -13.61 -11.19
C LYS A 760 -15.78 -14.32 -10.90
N ARG A 761 -15.76 -15.44 -10.15
CA ARG A 761 -17.00 -16.11 -9.69
C ARG A 761 -17.83 -15.20 -8.81
N VAL A 762 -17.22 -14.52 -7.84
CA VAL A 762 -17.90 -13.54 -6.98
C VAL A 762 -18.50 -12.40 -7.82
N ARG A 763 -17.75 -11.88 -8.81
CA ARG A 763 -18.27 -10.87 -9.74
C ARG A 763 -19.45 -11.40 -10.56
N LEU A 764 -19.38 -12.63 -11.06
CA LEU A 764 -20.48 -13.26 -11.79
C LEU A 764 -21.70 -13.50 -10.89
N ILE A 765 -21.53 -13.96 -9.65
CA ILE A 765 -22.64 -14.11 -8.69
C ILE A 765 -23.33 -12.77 -8.46
N HIS A 766 -22.54 -11.71 -8.30
CA HIS A 766 -23.03 -10.34 -8.14
C HIS A 766 -23.72 -9.82 -9.41
N HIS A 767 -23.21 -10.13 -10.60
CA HIS A 767 -23.85 -9.72 -11.86
C HIS A 767 -25.14 -10.51 -12.14
N LEU A 768 -25.15 -11.82 -11.92
CA LEU A 768 -26.29 -12.71 -12.16
C LEU A 768 -27.45 -12.51 -11.16
N GLN A 769 -27.29 -11.65 -10.15
CA GLN A 769 -28.40 -11.25 -9.28
C GLN A 769 -29.24 -10.10 -9.86
N GLN A 770 -28.80 -9.51 -10.98
CA GLN A 770 -29.52 -8.44 -11.67
C GLN A 770 -30.78 -8.96 -12.36
N SER A 771 -31.77 -8.07 -12.56
CA SER A 771 -33.07 -8.41 -13.14
C SER A 771 -32.98 -9.08 -14.52
N ALA A 772 -31.95 -8.75 -15.31
CA ALA A 772 -31.70 -9.32 -16.63
C ALA A 772 -31.46 -10.84 -16.62
N PHE A 773 -31.09 -11.40 -15.47
CA PHE A 773 -30.70 -12.81 -15.33
C PHE A 773 -31.63 -13.59 -14.40
N MET A 774 -32.87 -13.14 -14.20
CA MET A 774 -33.81 -13.79 -13.26
C MET A 774 -34.45 -15.06 -13.81
N GLU A 775 -34.26 -15.38 -15.10
CA GLU A 775 -34.76 -16.64 -15.67
C GLU A 775 -34.05 -17.84 -15.05
N GLU A 776 -34.77 -18.95 -14.93
CA GLU A 776 -34.32 -20.17 -14.25
C GLU A 776 -32.93 -20.66 -14.69
N PRO A 777 -32.56 -20.66 -15.99
CA PRO A 777 -31.24 -21.16 -16.42
C PRO A 777 -30.07 -20.34 -15.87
N TYR A 778 -30.19 -19.01 -15.79
CA TYR A 778 -29.13 -18.15 -15.23
C TYR A 778 -29.06 -18.26 -13.72
N GLN A 779 -30.22 -18.40 -13.05
CA GLN A 779 -30.28 -18.63 -11.61
C GLN A 779 -29.68 -20.00 -11.22
N ALA A 780 -29.79 -21.01 -12.09
CA ALA A 780 -29.08 -22.28 -11.92
C ALA A 780 -27.56 -22.09 -11.96
N ILE A 781 -27.03 -21.31 -12.91
CA ILE A 781 -25.59 -20.96 -12.94
C ILE A 781 -25.20 -20.20 -11.67
N ARG A 782 -25.96 -19.18 -11.28
CA ARG A 782 -25.70 -18.39 -10.07
C ARG A 782 -25.64 -19.28 -8.84
N THR A 783 -26.58 -20.20 -8.69
CA THR A 783 -26.63 -21.15 -7.57
C THR A 783 -25.41 -22.06 -7.56
N ASN A 784 -25.02 -22.61 -8.72
CA ASN A 784 -23.81 -23.42 -8.83
C ASN A 784 -22.53 -22.65 -8.47
N LEU A 785 -22.44 -21.37 -8.87
CA LEU A 785 -21.32 -20.49 -8.50
C LEU A 785 -21.29 -20.21 -7.00
N ILE A 786 -22.45 -19.92 -6.38
CA ILE A 786 -22.58 -19.71 -4.92
C ILE A 786 -22.16 -20.98 -4.18
N ASP A 787 -22.66 -22.14 -4.60
CA ASP A 787 -22.35 -23.42 -3.97
C ASP A 787 -20.85 -23.70 -4.02
N THR A 788 -20.21 -23.41 -5.16
CA THR A 788 -18.77 -23.54 -5.31
C THR A 788 -18.01 -22.56 -4.39
N VAL A 789 -18.41 -21.28 -4.36
CA VAL A 789 -17.75 -20.25 -3.53
C VAL A 789 -17.91 -20.55 -2.04
N VAL A 790 -19.12 -20.91 -1.60
CA VAL A 790 -19.44 -21.27 -0.22
C VAL A 790 -18.71 -22.55 0.19
N GLN A 791 -18.63 -23.55 -0.70
CA GLN A 791 -17.83 -24.75 -0.46
C GLN A 791 -16.35 -24.38 -0.29
N GLN A 792 -15.79 -23.55 -1.17
CA GLN A 792 -14.41 -23.10 -1.09
C GLN A 792 -14.12 -22.37 0.24
N ILE A 793 -15.04 -21.53 0.72
CA ILE A 793 -14.93 -20.85 2.03
C ILE A 793 -15.00 -21.86 3.18
N ASN A 794 -15.95 -22.81 3.14
CA ASN A 794 -16.13 -23.81 4.20
C ASN A 794 -14.99 -24.84 4.27
N THR A 795 -14.27 -25.07 3.16
CA THR A 795 -13.09 -25.94 3.14
C THR A 795 -11.82 -25.26 3.66
N LEU A 796 -11.83 -23.94 3.91
CA LEU A 796 -10.68 -23.24 4.47
C LEU A 796 -10.36 -23.80 5.86
N ASN A 797 -9.10 -24.19 6.06
CA ASN A 797 -8.65 -24.67 7.35
C ASN A 797 -8.52 -23.48 8.34
N THR A 798 -9.44 -23.39 9.30
CA THR A 798 -9.49 -22.33 10.31
C THR A 798 -8.34 -22.38 11.32
N GLU A 799 -7.53 -23.43 11.32
CA GLU A 799 -6.30 -23.50 12.13
C GLU A 799 -5.12 -22.73 11.50
N LEU A 800 -5.19 -22.43 10.20
CA LEU A 800 -4.17 -21.63 9.49
C LEU A 800 -4.29 -20.16 9.89
N ILE A 801 -3.15 -19.50 10.15
CA ILE A 801 -3.15 -18.11 10.61
C ILE A 801 -3.70 -17.14 9.57
N SER A 802 -3.34 -17.33 8.29
CA SER A 802 -3.84 -16.49 7.20
C SER A 802 -5.37 -16.50 7.13
N VAL A 803 -5.99 -17.64 7.46
CA VAL A 803 -7.44 -17.83 7.54
C VAL A 803 -8.00 -17.24 8.83
N LYS A 804 -7.34 -17.47 9.97
CA LYS A 804 -7.75 -16.95 11.28
C LYS A 804 -7.81 -15.42 11.32
N LEU A 805 -6.84 -14.73 10.70
CA LEU A 805 -6.84 -13.27 10.60
C LEU A 805 -8.03 -12.70 9.82
N GLN A 806 -8.71 -13.52 9.01
CA GLN A 806 -9.89 -13.16 8.23
C GLN A 806 -11.17 -13.84 8.72
N LEU A 807 -11.17 -14.41 9.93
CA LEU A 807 -12.28 -15.21 10.47
C LEU A 807 -13.62 -14.46 10.48
N GLN A 808 -13.59 -13.14 10.70
CA GLN A 808 -14.79 -12.29 10.65
C GLN A 808 -15.52 -12.38 9.30
N TYR A 809 -14.78 -12.44 8.19
CA TYR A 809 -15.33 -12.53 6.84
C TYR A 809 -15.77 -13.96 6.53
N ILE A 810 -15.04 -14.96 7.03
CA ILE A 810 -15.42 -16.37 6.86
C ILE A 810 -16.74 -16.65 7.58
N GLU A 811 -16.87 -16.21 8.84
CA GLU A 811 -18.12 -16.37 9.61
C GLU A 811 -19.30 -15.67 8.93
N LYS A 812 -19.06 -14.51 8.30
CA LYS A 812 -20.07 -13.78 7.52
C LYS A 812 -20.49 -14.54 6.25
N TYR A 813 -19.56 -15.10 5.48
CA TYR A 813 -19.81 -15.69 4.15
C TYR A 813 -19.82 -17.22 4.09
N LYS A 814 -19.70 -17.93 5.22
CA LYS A 814 -19.78 -19.41 5.23
C LYS A 814 -21.18 -19.96 4.95
N ASN A 815 -22.21 -19.13 5.10
CA ASN A 815 -23.61 -19.51 4.90
C ASN A 815 -24.12 -18.96 3.56
N LYS A 816 -24.93 -19.76 2.85
CA LYS A 816 -25.56 -19.34 1.58
C LYS A 816 -26.48 -18.12 1.74
N ASP A 817 -27.01 -17.88 2.93
CA ASP A 817 -27.87 -16.73 3.22
C ASP A 817 -27.17 -15.39 2.93
N ALA A 818 -25.84 -15.32 3.10
CA ALA A 818 -25.05 -14.13 2.77
C ALA A 818 -24.96 -13.85 1.26
N PHE A 819 -25.35 -14.82 0.42
CA PHE A 819 -25.37 -14.72 -1.04
C PHE A 819 -26.78 -14.54 -1.61
N VAL A 820 -27.80 -14.42 -0.74
CA VAL A 820 -29.17 -14.04 -1.19
C VAL A 820 -29.10 -12.72 -1.95
N PHE A 821 -28.35 -11.77 -1.43
CA PHE A 821 -27.96 -10.54 -2.10
C PHE A 821 -26.52 -10.19 -1.73
N LEU A 822 -25.63 -10.05 -2.71
CA LEU A 822 -24.29 -9.53 -2.48
C LEU A 822 -24.26 -8.04 -2.80
N SER A 823 -23.92 -7.19 -1.82
CA SER A 823 -23.62 -5.78 -2.08
C SER A 823 -22.23 -5.60 -2.71
N ASP A 824 -21.92 -4.40 -3.21
CA ASP A 824 -20.56 -4.07 -3.67
C ASP A 824 -19.52 -4.15 -2.55
N LEU A 825 -19.92 -3.85 -1.31
CA LEU A 825 -19.06 -4.04 -0.14
C LEU A 825 -18.82 -5.53 0.10
N ASP A 826 -19.85 -6.38 -0.03
CA ASP A 826 -19.67 -7.82 0.14
C ASP A 826 -18.80 -8.42 -0.96
N LYS A 827 -18.98 -7.96 -2.20
CA LYS A 827 -18.11 -8.30 -3.33
C LYS A 827 -16.66 -7.87 -3.05
N HIS A 828 -16.46 -6.67 -2.53
CA HIS A 828 -15.12 -6.19 -2.15
C HIS A 828 -14.53 -7.07 -1.04
N ASP A 829 -15.30 -7.35 0.01
CA ASP A 829 -14.85 -8.13 1.16
C ASP A 829 -14.43 -9.55 0.72
N LEU A 830 -15.27 -10.21 -0.07
CA LEU A 830 -14.99 -11.54 -0.64
C LEU A 830 -13.73 -11.53 -1.52
N ILE A 831 -13.54 -10.51 -2.36
CA ILE A 831 -12.39 -10.43 -3.27
C ILE A 831 -11.10 -10.08 -2.54
N VAL A 832 -11.12 -9.14 -1.61
CA VAL A 832 -9.92 -8.64 -0.95
C VAL A 832 -9.49 -9.53 0.20
N HIS A 833 -10.43 -10.04 1.00
CA HIS A 833 -10.13 -10.78 2.22
C HIS A 833 -10.16 -12.30 2.03
N LEU A 834 -11.06 -12.83 1.18
CA LEU A 834 -11.20 -14.29 1.03
C LEU A 834 -10.54 -14.85 -0.24
N ALA A 835 -10.57 -14.16 -1.38
CA ALA A 835 -9.98 -14.68 -2.62
C ALA A 835 -8.50 -15.11 -2.47
N PRO A 836 -7.63 -14.38 -1.75
CA PRO A 836 -6.22 -14.77 -1.58
C PRO A 836 -6.02 -16.05 -0.77
N LEU A 837 -7.03 -16.48 0.01
CA LEU A 837 -6.98 -17.66 0.87
C LEU A 837 -7.44 -18.93 0.16
N VAL A 838 -8.14 -18.79 -0.96
CA VAL A 838 -8.79 -19.90 -1.65
C VAL A 838 -7.79 -20.66 -2.51
N TYR A 839 -7.78 -21.98 -2.37
CA TYR A 839 -7.06 -22.89 -3.25
C TYR A 839 -8.04 -23.73 -4.08
N MET A 840 -7.54 -24.33 -5.16
CA MET A 840 -8.30 -25.27 -5.99
C MET A 840 -7.53 -26.58 -6.11
N ASP A 841 -8.16 -27.70 -5.78
CA ASP A 841 -7.58 -29.05 -5.87
C ASP A 841 -7.35 -29.55 -7.30
N ASP A 842 -7.88 -28.84 -8.30
CA ASP A 842 -7.68 -29.21 -9.70
C ASP A 842 -6.22 -29.01 -10.12
N MET A 843 -5.56 -30.11 -10.47
CA MET A 843 -4.16 -30.12 -10.93
C MET A 843 -4.01 -29.73 -12.41
N ASP A 844 -5.10 -29.68 -13.19
CA ASP A 844 -5.07 -29.26 -14.59
C ASP A 844 -4.96 -27.72 -14.68
N GLU A 845 -3.74 -27.23 -14.84
CA GLU A 845 -3.47 -25.80 -14.99
C GLU A 845 -4.16 -25.20 -16.22
N PHE A 846 -4.24 -25.94 -17.32
CA PHE A 846 -4.82 -25.45 -18.58
C PHE A 846 -6.33 -25.31 -18.47
N ALA A 847 -7.00 -26.26 -17.82
CA ALA A 847 -8.40 -26.15 -17.48
C ALA A 847 -8.68 -24.93 -16.59
N LYS A 848 -7.85 -24.66 -15.58
CA LYS A 848 -7.97 -23.46 -14.73
C LYS A 848 -7.75 -22.17 -15.51
N ARG A 849 -6.74 -22.11 -16.39
CA ARG A 849 -6.51 -20.95 -17.26
C ARG A 849 -7.72 -20.70 -18.17
N PHE A 850 -8.32 -21.77 -18.69
CA PHE A 850 -9.52 -21.69 -19.51
C PHE A 850 -10.74 -21.23 -18.71
N ASP A 851 -10.95 -21.73 -17.49
CA ASP A 851 -12.00 -21.23 -16.58
C ASP A 851 -11.84 -19.73 -16.32
N ASN A 852 -10.62 -19.30 -15.99
CA ASN A 852 -10.29 -17.89 -15.77
C ASN A 852 -10.58 -17.03 -17.01
N PHE A 853 -10.24 -17.54 -18.20
CA PHE A 853 -10.53 -16.89 -19.48
C PHE A 853 -12.04 -16.78 -19.73
N MET A 854 -12.78 -17.88 -19.65
CA MET A 854 -14.21 -17.94 -19.94
C MET A 854 -15.04 -17.09 -18.97
N TYR A 855 -14.75 -17.15 -17.66
CA TYR A 855 -15.41 -16.24 -16.72
C TYR A 855 -15.09 -14.77 -17.00
N GLY A 856 -13.87 -14.47 -17.46
CA GLY A 856 -13.51 -13.13 -17.92
C GLY A 856 -14.29 -12.70 -19.16
N LEU A 857 -14.50 -13.61 -20.12
CA LEU A 857 -15.29 -13.36 -21.33
C LEU A 857 -16.76 -13.07 -20.99
N MET A 858 -17.36 -13.86 -20.09
CA MET A 858 -18.73 -13.64 -19.62
C MET A 858 -18.88 -12.27 -18.93
N ILE A 859 -17.96 -11.92 -18.04
CA ILE A 859 -17.96 -10.60 -17.39
C ILE A 859 -17.81 -9.49 -18.44
N ALA A 860 -16.90 -9.65 -19.40
CA ALA A 860 -16.68 -8.65 -20.44
C ALA A 860 -17.92 -8.45 -21.33
N GLN A 861 -18.69 -9.51 -21.59
CA GLN A 861 -19.97 -9.42 -22.28
C GLN A 861 -20.99 -8.64 -21.46
N ILE A 862 -21.18 -9.01 -20.19
CA ILE A 862 -22.14 -8.36 -19.27
C ILE A 862 -21.82 -6.87 -19.12
N GLU A 863 -20.53 -6.53 -18.97
CA GLU A 863 -20.06 -5.15 -18.76
C GLU A 863 -19.93 -4.34 -20.06
N GLY A 864 -20.15 -4.94 -21.24
CA GLY A 864 -19.95 -4.29 -22.54
C GLY A 864 -18.51 -3.83 -22.78
N ALA A 865 -17.54 -4.57 -22.25
CA ALA A 865 -16.15 -4.12 -22.21
C ALA A 865 -15.43 -4.27 -23.56
N PRO A 866 -14.55 -3.32 -23.96
CA PRO A 866 -13.91 -3.30 -25.28
C PRO A 866 -13.02 -4.52 -25.56
N HIS A 867 -12.55 -5.21 -24.52
CA HIS A 867 -11.73 -6.42 -24.64
C HIS A 867 -12.54 -7.69 -24.91
N PHE A 868 -13.88 -7.63 -24.95
CA PHE A 868 -14.74 -8.76 -25.35
C PHE A 868 -14.40 -9.27 -26.75
N ASN A 869 -14.17 -8.37 -27.71
CA ASN A 869 -13.78 -8.73 -29.08
C ASN A 869 -12.45 -9.48 -29.15
N LYS A 870 -11.49 -9.14 -28.27
CA LYS A 870 -10.23 -9.88 -28.14
C LYS A 870 -10.48 -11.28 -27.59
N GLY A 871 -11.35 -11.40 -26.59
CA GLY A 871 -11.78 -12.70 -26.05
C GLY A 871 -12.52 -13.57 -27.06
N LYS A 872 -13.40 -12.99 -27.90
CA LYS A 872 -14.05 -13.66 -29.03
C LYS A 872 -13.03 -14.31 -29.97
N LYS A 873 -12.06 -13.53 -30.45
CA LYS A 873 -10.98 -14.03 -31.32
C LYS A 873 -10.19 -15.16 -30.65
N GLN A 874 -9.88 -15.01 -29.36
CA GLN A 874 -9.15 -16.02 -28.62
C GLN A 874 -9.92 -17.35 -28.48
N LEU A 875 -11.23 -17.30 -28.21
CA LEU A 875 -12.05 -18.52 -28.14
C LEU A 875 -12.19 -19.19 -29.51
N ILE A 876 -12.34 -18.42 -30.59
CA ILE A 876 -12.35 -18.94 -31.96
C ILE A 876 -11.04 -19.68 -32.27
N ASN A 877 -9.89 -19.10 -31.92
CA ASN A 877 -8.58 -19.73 -32.11
C ASN A 877 -8.46 -21.05 -31.33
N VAL A 878 -8.92 -21.08 -30.07
CA VAL A 878 -8.96 -22.30 -29.25
C VAL A 878 -9.79 -23.40 -29.93
N CYS A 879 -10.98 -23.05 -30.45
CA CYS A 879 -11.82 -23.99 -31.18
C CYS A 879 -11.18 -24.45 -32.50
N SER A 880 -10.50 -23.54 -33.22
CA SER A 880 -9.78 -23.87 -34.45
C SER A 880 -8.66 -24.90 -34.18
N SER A 881 -7.80 -24.66 -33.19
CA SER A 881 -6.76 -25.61 -32.76
C SER A 881 -7.34 -26.95 -32.32
N LEU A 882 -8.48 -26.96 -31.61
CA LEU A 882 -9.16 -28.21 -31.25
C LEU A 882 -9.67 -28.95 -32.50
N SER A 883 -10.26 -28.24 -33.47
CA SER A 883 -10.81 -28.83 -34.69
C SER A 883 -9.74 -29.53 -35.56
N GLN A 884 -8.51 -29.02 -35.57
CA GLN A 884 -7.37 -29.65 -36.27
C GLN A 884 -7.03 -31.03 -35.70
N ARG A 885 -7.41 -31.30 -34.44
CA ARG A 885 -7.16 -32.56 -33.71
C ARG A 885 -8.40 -33.45 -33.64
N ILE A 886 -9.30 -33.37 -34.62
CA ILE A 886 -10.55 -34.15 -34.70
C ILE A 886 -10.36 -35.68 -34.64
N THR A 887 -9.16 -36.18 -34.91
CA THR A 887 -8.83 -37.61 -34.77
C THR A 887 -8.89 -38.09 -33.32
N ILE A 888 -8.80 -37.18 -32.34
CA ILE A 888 -8.97 -37.48 -30.92
C ILE A 888 -10.47 -37.72 -30.62
N PRO A 889 -10.87 -38.90 -30.11
CA PRO A 889 -12.28 -39.24 -29.90
C PRO A 889 -13.06 -38.24 -29.04
N GLN A 890 -12.42 -37.69 -28.01
CA GLN A 890 -13.01 -36.71 -27.08
C GLN A 890 -13.33 -35.37 -27.76
N ILE A 891 -12.51 -34.97 -28.74
CA ILE A 891 -12.74 -33.75 -29.54
C ILE A 891 -13.82 -34.02 -30.58
N LYS A 892 -13.78 -35.19 -31.23
CA LYS A 892 -14.78 -35.60 -32.21
C LYS A 892 -16.19 -35.60 -31.64
N GLU A 893 -16.37 -36.02 -30.39
CA GLU A 893 -17.66 -35.99 -29.69
C GLU A 893 -18.22 -34.56 -29.53
N LYS A 894 -17.33 -33.55 -29.46
CA LYS A 894 -17.68 -32.14 -29.24
C LYS A 894 -17.55 -31.26 -30.47
N ILE A 895 -17.36 -31.86 -31.65
CA ILE A 895 -17.05 -31.14 -32.89
C ILE A 895 -18.16 -30.18 -33.33
N GLU A 896 -19.43 -30.53 -33.08
CA GLU A 896 -20.57 -29.66 -33.41
C GLU A 896 -20.50 -28.34 -32.65
N LEU A 897 -20.18 -28.38 -31.36
CA LEU A 897 -20.00 -27.19 -30.53
C LEU A 897 -18.78 -26.38 -30.98
N ILE A 898 -17.65 -27.06 -31.25
CA ILE A 898 -16.40 -26.43 -31.70
C ILE A 898 -16.62 -25.65 -33.00
N ASN A 899 -17.29 -26.27 -33.98
CA ASN A 899 -17.58 -25.65 -35.27
C ASN A 899 -18.58 -24.50 -35.12
N ASN A 900 -19.59 -24.65 -34.26
CA ASN A 900 -20.60 -23.62 -34.04
C ASN A 900 -19.98 -22.32 -33.49
N VAL A 901 -19.05 -22.43 -32.53
CA VAL A 901 -18.34 -21.27 -31.94
C VAL A 901 -17.56 -20.46 -32.98
N GLY A 902 -17.14 -21.08 -34.09
CA GLY A 902 -16.46 -20.41 -35.20
C GLY A 902 -17.38 -19.61 -36.12
N THR A 903 -18.70 -19.72 -35.99
CA THR A 903 -19.67 -19.07 -36.88
C THR A 903 -20.08 -17.69 -36.39
N ASP A 904 -20.39 -16.77 -37.31
CA ASP A 904 -20.94 -15.46 -36.94
C ASP A 904 -22.31 -15.55 -36.28
N ASP A 905 -23.11 -16.57 -36.64
CA ASP A 905 -24.44 -16.82 -36.07
C ASP A 905 -24.37 -17.10 -34.56
N PHE A 906 -23.41 -17.91 -34.13
CA PHE A 906 -23.15 -18.13 -32.71
C PHE A 906 -22.93 -16.80 -32.00
N TRP A 907 -22.03 -15.94 -32.48
CA TRP A 907 -21.73 -14.67 -31.81
C TRP A 907 -22.81 -13.59 -31.90
N GLN A 908 -23.75 -13.70 -32.83
CA GLN A 908 -24.90 -12.79 -32.90
C GLN A 908 -26.01 -13.17 -31.91
N ASN A 909 -26.12 -14.46 -31.58
CA ASN A 909 -27.25 -15.01 -30.81
C ASN A 909 -26.85 -15.64 -29.47
N SER A 910 -25.55 -15.76 -29.16
CA SER A 910 -25.07 -16.41 -27.94
C SER A 910 -25.13 -15.51 -26.72
N ASP A 911 -25.46 -16.14 -25.59
CA ASP A 911 -25.49 -15.50 -24.28
C ASP A 911 -24.60 -16.26 -23.27
N ILE A 912 -24.59 -15.84 -22.01
CA ILE A 912 -23.81 -16.41 -20.92
C ILE A 912 -24.03 -17.92 -20.79
N LEU A 913 -25.24 -18.41 -21.07
CA LEU A 913 -25.57 -19.84 -21.06
C LEU A 913 -24.72 -20.64 -22.05
N ASP A 914 -24.53 -20.09 -23.26
CA ASP A 914 -23.73 -20.73 -24.31
C ASP A 914 -22.24 -20.68 -23.95
N PHE A 915 -21.77 -19.59 -23.36
CA PHE A 915 -20.40 -19.50 -22.87
C PHE A 915 -20.15 -20.44 -21.69
N GLU A 916 -21.12 -20.66 -20.81
CA GLU A 916 -20.96 -21.61 -19.70
C GLU A 916 -20.98 -23.05 -20.21
N LYS A 917 -21.83 -23.35 -21.19
CA LYS A 917 -21.82 -24.64 -21.89
C LYS A 917 -20.47 -24.87 -22.59
N ALA A 918 -19.97 -23.89 -23.33
CA ALA A 918 -18.66 -23.95 -23.97
C ALA A 918 -17.53 -24.12 -22.94
N ARG A 919 -17.59 -23.41 -21.81
CA ARG A 919 -16.63 -23.59 -20.71
C ARG A 919 -16.64 -25.04 -20.23
N ILE A 920 -17.79 -25.58 -19.83
CA ILE A 920 -17.90 -26.93 -19.26
C ILE A 920 -17.45 -28.00 -20.27
N GLU A 921 -17.92 -27.92 -21.51
CA GLU A 921 -17.68 -28.98 -22.52
C GLU A 921 -16.27 -28.96 -23.11
N LEU A 922 -15.63 -27.79 -23.24
CA LEU A 922 -14.30 -27.67 -23.83
C LEU A 922 -13.17 -27.73 -22.80
N ARG A 923 -13.47 -27.50 -21.51
CA ARG A 923 -12.48 -27.41 -20.42
C ARG A 923 -11.48 -28.56 -20.38
N SER A 924 -11.93 -29.81 -20.47
CA SER A 924 -11.06 -30.99 -20.40
C SER A 924 -10.28 -31.26 -21.69
N LEU A 925 -10.64 -30.58 -22.78
CA LEU A 925 -10.03 -30.73 -24.09
C LEU A 925 -8.85 -29.76 -24.30
N ILE A 926 -8.77 -28.67 -23.53
CA ILE A 926 -7.72 -27.64 -23.68
C ILE A 926 -6.31 -28.21 -23.54
N LYS A 927 -6.13 -29.26 -22.71
CA LYS A 927 -4.86 -29.99 -22.58
C LYS A 927 -4.31 -30.52 -23.91
N PHE A 928 -5.17 -30.73 -24.91
CA PHE A 928 -4.79 -31.25 -26.22
C PHE A 928 -4.32 -30.18 -27.19
N ILE A 929 -4.36 -28.88 -26.87
CA ILE A 929 -3.89 -27.80 -27.75
C ILE A 929 -2.72 -27.01 -27.14
N VAL A 930 -2.15 -27.55 -26.06
CA VAL A 930 -1.05 -26.92 -25.31
C VAL A 930 0.23 -26.84 -26.14
N ASP A 931 0.44 -27.80 -27.04
CA ASP A 931 1.65 -27.90 -27.86
C ASP A 931 1.77 -26.75 -28.89
N GLU A 932 0.69 -26.03 -29.19
CA GLU A 932 0.65 -24.93 -30.15
C GLU A 932 0.92 -23.55 -29.54
N GLY A 933 1.07 -23.46 -28.20
CA GLY A 933 1.29 -22.17 -27.53
C GLY A 933 2.73 -21.67 -27.53
N GLY A 934 3.70 -22.52 -27.88
CA GLY A 934 5.09 -22.13 -28.03
C GLY A 934 5.40 -21.94 -29.50
N VAL A 935 5.62 -20.70 -29.94
CA VAL A 935 6.25 -20.48 -31.25
C VAL A 935 7.54 -21.31 -31.26
N SER A 936 7.65 -22.24 -32.21
CA SER A 936 8.89 -23.01 -32.40
C SER A 936 10.03 -22.02 -32.57
N PRO A 937 11.16 -22.21 -31.87
CA PRO A 937 12.25 -21.26 -31.97
C PRO A 937 12.77 -21.26 -33.40
N ILE A 938 12.77 -20.09 -34.03
CA ILE A 938 13.31 -19.88 -35.38
C ILE A 938 14.75 -19.46 -35.21
N TYR A 939 15.67 -20.22 -35.81
CA TYR A 939 17.09 -19.90 -35.83
C TYR A 939 17.44 -19.39 -37.21
N THR A 940 17.92 -18.16 -37.27
CA THR A 940 18.29 -17.51 -38.54
C THR A 940 19.69 -16.91 -38.45
N ASN A 941 20.24 -16.50 -39.58
CA ASN A 941 21.54 -15.86 -39.69
C ASN A 941 21.47 -14.68 -40.67
N LEU A 942 20.61 -13.72 -40.33
CA LEU A 942 20.44 -12.48 -41.07
C LEU A 942 21.48 -11.46 -40.61
N ASN A 943 21.97 -10.66 -41.54
CA ASN A 943 22.96 -9.62 -41.22
C ASN A 943 22.34 -8.48 -40.38
N ASP A 944 22.73 -8.39 -39.11
CA ASP A 944 22.34 -7.31 -38.20
C ASP A 944 23.43 -6.25 -38.13
N ILE A 945 23.06 -4.97 -38.14
CA ILE A 945 24.02 -3.87 -38.15
C ILE A 945 23.96 -3.07 -36.85
N VAL A 946 25.12 -2.60 -36.40
CA VAL A 946 25.22 -1.64 -35.30
C VAL A 946 24.83 -0.27 -35.81
N LEU A 947 23.80 0.31 -35.21
CA LEU A 947 23.31 1.66 -35.50
C LEU A 947 24.11 2.72 -34.73
N GLU A 948 24.35 2.46 -33.44
CA GLU A 948 24.97 3.42 -32.53
C GLU A 948 25.71 2.69 -31.41
N VAL A 949 26.85 3.26 -30.98
CA VAL A 949 27.59 2.84 -29.78
C VAL A 949 27.82 4.09 -28.91
N LYS A 950 27.37 4.05 -27.66
CA LYS A 950 27.64 5.09 -26.66
C LYS A 950 28.39 4.48 -25.48
N GLU A 951 29.39 5.19 -24.98
CA GLU A 951 30.23 4.73 -23.88
C GLU A 951 30.29 5.79 -22.77
N GLY A 952 30.24 5.35 -21.52
CA GLY A 952 30.50 6.20 -20.35
C GLY A 952 29.38 7.19 -19.97
N GLU A 953 28.22 7.16 -20.64
CA GLU A 953 27.04 7.93 -20.24
C GLU A 953 26.34 7.25 -19.05
N GLY A 954 26.70 7.63 -17.82
CA GLY A 954 26.02 7.15 -16.63
C GLY A 954 24.51 7.46 -16.62
N LEU A 955 23.79 6.86 -15.66
CA LEU A 955 22.49 7.42 -15.30
C LEU A 955 22.78 8.71 -14.54
N ASP A 956 22.05 9.78 -14.86
CA ASP A 956 22.07 10.96 -14.00
C ASP A 956 21.81 10.48 -12.57
N PRO A 957 22.59 10.95 -11.58
CA PRO A 957 22.30 10.66 -10.19
C PRO A 957 20.80 10.89 -9.95
N ALA A 958 20.18 10.06 -9.13
CA ALA A 958 18.83 10.34 -8.62
C ALA A 958 18.80 11.58 -7.71
N TYR A 959 19.72 12.53 -7.89
CA TYR A 959 19.57 13.93 -7.53
C TYR A 959 18.53 14.59 -8.43
N THR A 960 17.28 14.15 -8.32
CA THR A 960 16.25 15.15 -8.05
C THR A 960 16.46 15.52 -6.60
N PHE A 961 17.09 16.69 -6.40
CA PHE A 961 17.23 17.43 -5.16
C PHE A 961 16.46 16.78 -4.01
N GLU A 962 17.20 16.28 -3.02
CA GLU A 962 16.72 16.41 -1.66
C GLU A 962 16.41 17.90 -1.51
N ASP A 963 15.11 18.24 -1.62
CA ASP A 963 14.60 19.58 -1.94
C ASP A 963 15.49 20.57 -1.19
N TYR A 964 16.35 21.33 -1.88
CA TYR A 964 17.25 22.29 -1.21
C TYR A 964 16.42 23.19 -0.29
N LYS A 965 15.18 23.42 -0.72
CA LYS A 965 14.07 23.95 0.04
C LYS A 965 13.74 23.23 1.36
N LEU A 966 13.67 21.90 1.39
CA LEU A 966 13.50 21.13 2.64
C LEU A 966 14.68 21.32 3.59
N LYS A 967 15.92 21.31 3.10
CA LYS A 967 17.12 21.50 3.93
C LYS A 967 17.12 22.88 4.59
N VAL A 968 16.86 23.91 3.80
CA VAL A 968 16.76 25.29 4.27
C VAL A 968 15.58 25.46 5.24
N ASN A 969 14.41 24.89 4.92
CA ASN A 969 13.24 24.93 5.81
C ASN A 969 13.54 24.26 7.16
N ARG A 970 14.09 23.04 7.13
CA ARG A 970 14.42 22.27 8.33
C ARG A 970 15.45 22.99 9.18
N TYR A 971 16.50 23.53 8.57
CA TYR A 971 17.51 24.30 9.29
C TYR A 971 16.89 25.50 10.00
N ILE A 972 16.04 26.27 9.33
CA ILE A 972 15.39 27.45 9.90
C ILE A 972 14.45 27.06 11.05
N GLU A 973 13.75 25.93 10.95
CA GLU A 973 12.86 25.43 12.00
C GLU A 973 13.62 24.86 13.22
N GLU A 974 14.71 24.14 13.01
CA GLU A 974 15.56 23.54 14.06
C GLU A 974 16.45 24.60 14.75
N ASN A 975 16.88 25.65 14.03
CA ASN A 975 17.81 26.68 14.54
C ASN A 975 17.12 28.01 14.84
N ARG A 976 15.92 27.93 15.41
CA ARG A 976 15.09 29.09 15.78
C ARG A 976 15.74 30.07 16.76
N ASP A 977 16.73 29.59 17.53
CA ASP A 977 17.49 30.36 18.51
C ASP A 977 18.77 30.99 17.92
N HIS A 978 19.09 30.70 16.66
CA HIS A 978 20.20 31.35 15.96
C HIS A 978 19.98 32.88 15.92
N ILE A 979 20.99 33.68 16.28
CA ILE A 979 20.85 35.13 16.51
C ILE A 979 20.19 35.86 15.34
N ALA A 980 20.58 35.55 14.10
CA ALA A 980 20.00 36.16 12.91
C ALA A 980 18.52 35.79 12.70
N ILE A 981 18.16 34.52 12.95
CA ILE A 981 16.78 34.02 12.81
C ILE A 981 15.91 34.60 13.94
N TYR A 982 16.41 34.60 15.17
CA TYR A 982 15.76 35.23 16.32
C TYR A 982 15.45 36.70 16.08
N LYS A 983 16.41 37.49 15.57
CA LYS A 983 16.21 38.91 15.25
C LYS A 983 15.09 39.10 14.22
N LEU A 984 15.08 38.29 13.16
CA LEU A 984 14.06 38.37 12.11
C LEU A 984 12.66 38.01 12.60
N ARG A 985 12.53 36.99 13.47
CA ARG A 985 11.28 36.60 14.12
C ARG A 985 10.75 37.70 15.06
N ASN A 986 11.65 38.46 15.68
CA ASN A 986 11.31 39.56 16.60
C ASN A 986 11.31 40.95 15.93
N ASN A 987 11.32 41.02 14.59
CA ASN A 987 11.30 42.26 13.80
C ASN A 987 12.43 43.27 14.12
N ILE A 988 13.60 42.75 14.49
CA ILE A 988 14.83 43.52 14.70
C ILE A 988 15.65 43.49 13.39
N PRO A 989 16.18 44.63 12.91
CA PRO A 989 17.02 44.67 11.72
C PRO A 989 18.29 43.81 11.83
N LEU A 990 18.74 43.26 10.70
CA LEU A 990 19.99 42.51 10.60
C LEU A 990 21.21 43.44 10.60
N THR A 991 22.31 43.00 11.20
CA THR A 991 23.64 43.62 11.04
C THR A 991 24.41 42.96 9.88
N ALA A 992 25.50 43.58 9.43
CA ALA A 992 26.34 42.99 8.37
C ALA A 992 26.88 41.59 8.74
N PHE A 993 27.18 41.37 10.02
CA PHE A 993 27.60 40.06 10.53
C PHE A 993 26.48 39.02 10.45
N ASP A 994 25.25 39.40 10.82
CA ASP A 994 24.10 38.49 10.78
C ASP A 994 23.78 38.07 9.32
N TYR A 995 23.91 39.01 8.37
CA TYR A 995 23.68 38.74 6.96
C TYR A 995 24.72 37.77 6.38
N ASN A 996 26.01 38.03 6.61
CA ASN A 996 27.09 37.16 6.14
C ASN A 996 27.01 35.76 6.75
N SER A 997 26.52 35.65 7.98
CA SER A 997 26.27 34.35 8.62
C SER A 997 25.16 33.58 7.90
N LEU A 998 24.02 34.21 7.59
CA LEU A 998 22.95 33.58 6.82
C LEU A 998 23.39 33.22 5.40
N GLU A 999 24.19 34.07 4.76
CA GLU A 999 24.79 33.80 3.46
C GLU A 999 25.65 32.54 3.50
N HIS A 1000 26.60 32.46 4.44
CA HIS A 1000 27.47 31.29 4.60
C HIS A 1000 26.68 30.00 4.85
N ILE A 1001 25.61 30.08 5.65
CA ILE A 1001 24.74 28.94 5.94
C ILE A 1001 23.99 28.49 4.68
N PHE A 1002 23.29 29.41 4.00
CA PHE A 1002 22.43 29.03 2.87
C PHE A 1002 23.22 28.67 1.61
N THR A 1003 24.30 29.38 1.32
CA THR A 1003 25.07 29.23 0.06
C THR A 1003 26.44 28.57 0.26
N GLY A 1004 26.76 28.11 1.47
CA GLY A 1004 27.99 27.36 1.77
C GLY A 1004 27.74 26.04 2.50
N GLU A 1005 27.01 26.05 3.61
CA GLU A 1005 26.79 24.86 4.44
C GLU A 1005 25.65 23.97 3.94
N LEU A 1006 24.49 24.56 3.58
CA LEU A 1006 23.27 23.84 3.21
C LEU A 1006 23.15 23.54 1.71
N GLY A 1007 23.88 24.29 0.87
CA GLY A 1007 23.94 24.15 -0.59
C GLY A 1007 24.83 25.24 -1.20
N THR A 1008 24.76 25.43 -2.52
CA THR A 1008 25.60 26.42 -3.24
C THR A 1008 24.84 27.72 -3.56
N PRO A 1009 25.52 28.80 -4.00
CA PRO A 1009 24.85 30.01 -4.50
C PRO A 1009 23.90 29.72 -5.66
N GLU A 1010 24.27 28.81 -6.58
CA GLU A 1010 23.45 28.41 -7.72
C GLU A 1010 22.18 27.65 -7.28
N ASP A 1011 22.26 26.87 -6.20
CA ASP A 1011 21.09 26.20 -5.62
C ASP A 1011 20.10 27.21 -5.02
N TYR A 1012 20.61 28.25 -4.36
CA TYR A 1012 19.78 29.32 -3.81
C TYR A 1012 19.09 30.13 -4.90
N GLU A 1013 19.84 30.52 -5.94
CA GLU A 1013 19.29 31.27 -7.08
C GLU A 1013 18.22 30.46 -7.84
N ARG A 1014 18.44 29.15 -8.02
CA ARG A 1014 17.47 28.28 -8.70
C ARG A 1014 16.14 28.15 -7.93
N GLU A 1015 16.18 27.94 -6.61
CA GLU A 1015 14.97 27.67 -5.82
C GLU A 1015 14.26 28.93 -5.32
N TYR A 1016 15.04 29.98 -5.01
CA TYR A 1016 14.53 31.19 -4.35
C TYR A 1016 14.72 32.47 -5.18
N GLN A 1017 15.34 32.40 -6.35
CA GLN A 1017 15.58 33.54 -7.25
C GLN A 1017 16.25 34.70 -6.50
N ASP A 1018 15.79 35.94 -6.73
CA ASP A 1018 16.31 37.15 -6.09
C ASP A 1018 15.76 37.38 -4.66
N THR A 1019 15.21 36.35 -3.99
CA THR A 1019 14.62 36.53 -2.64
C THR A 1019 15.72 36.80 -1.60
N PRO A 1020 15.73 37.96 -0.92
CA PRO A 1020 16.69 38.25 0.14
C PRO A 1020 16.61 37.25 1.30
N PHE A 1021 17.76 36.86 1.87
CA PHE A 1021 17.84 35.86 2.95
C PHE A 1021 16.89 36.14 4.12
N GLY A 1022 16.78 37.40 4.55
CA GLY A 1022 15.91 37.77 5.67
C GLY A 1022 14.42 37.61 5.38
N LEU A 1023 13.98 37.80 4.14
CA LEU A 1023 12.58 37.55 3.74
C LEU A 1023 12.28 36.05 3.64
N LEU A 1024 13.24 35.26 3.17
CA LEU A 1024 13.13 33.80 3.16
C LEU A 1024 12.93 33.26 4.58
N VAL A 1025 13.79 33.66 5.51
CA VAL A 1025 13.69 33.24 6.92
C VAL A 1025 12.34 33.64 7.51
N ARG A 1026 11.84 34.85 7.24
CA ARG A 1026 10.52 35.28 7.75
C ARG A 1026 9.35 34.50 7.17
N LYS A 1027 9.44 34.09 5.92
CA LYS A 1027 8.40 33.27 5.27
C LYS A 1027 8.29 31.89 5.92
N ILE A 1028 9.39 31.35 6.43
CA ILE A 1028 9.48 30.02 7.02
C ILE A 1028 9.29 30.07 8.55
N ALA A 1029 10.15 30.80 9.26
CA ALA A 1029 10.15 30.90 10.72
C ALA A 1029 8.97 31.69 11.29
N LYS A 1030 8.30 32.50 10.45
CA LYS A 1030 7.20 33.40 10.81
C LYS A 1030 7.63 34.47 11.81
N MET A 1031 6.70 35.35 12.20
CA MET A 1031 6.96 36.46 13.11
C MET A 1031 6.27 36.24 14.46
N GLU A 1032 6.95 36.60 15.55
CA GLU A 1032 6.38 36.48 16.90
C GLU A 1032 5.19 37.40 17.12
N TYR A 1033 4.19 36.91 17.85
CA TYR A 1033 2.96 37.65 18.17
C TYR A 1033 3.28 38.99 18.82
N GLU A 1034 4.16 38.97 19.82
CA GLU A 1034 4.54 40.14 20.62
C GLU A 1034 5.24 41.20 19.77
N ALA A 1035 6.13 40.78 18.87
CA ALA A 1035 6.83 41.67 17.94
C ALA A 1035 5.88 42.28 16.90
N ALA A 1036 4.89 41.52 16.42
CA ALA A 1036 3.86 42.01 15.50
C ALA A 1036 2.92 42.99 16.18
N CYS A 1037 2.48 42.70 17.40
CA CYS A 1037 1.70 43.65 18.20
C CYS A 1037 2.48 44.92 18.53
N ALA A 1038 3.77 44.82 18.84
CA ALA A 1038 4.63 45.97 19.11
C ALA A 1038 4.73 46.91 17.90
N ALA A 1039 4.90 46.35 16.69
CA ALA A 1039 4.98 47.12 15.45
C ALA A 1039 3.71 47.91 15.11
N PHE A 1040 2.55 47.48 15.64
CA PHE A 1040 1.26 48.15 15.44
C PHE A 1040 0.66 48.69 16.75
N SER A 1041 1.46 48.79 17.82
CA SER A 1041 0.99 49.14 19.17
C SER A 1041 0.37 50.53 19.26
N GLU A 1042 0.86 51.49 18.47
CA GLU A 1042 0.30 52.84 18.37
C GLU A 1042 -1.16 52.83 17.87
N PHE A 1043 -1.50 51.91 16.96
CA PHE A 1043 -2.88 51.73 16.48
C PHE A 1043 -3.74 50.94 17.45
N ILE A 1044 -3.18 49.93 18.14
CA ILE A 1044 -3.94 49.14 19.12
C ILE A 1044 -4.37 50.01 20.32
N ASN A 1045 -3.53 50.97 20.71
CA ASN A 1045 -3.75 51.83 21.88
C ASN A 1045 -4.45 53.17 21.54
N ASP A 1046 -4.73 53.45 20.27
CA ASP A 1046 -5.44 54.66 19.84
C ASP A 1046 -6.94 54.55 20.18
N GLN A 1047 -7.36 55.24 21.25
CA GLN A 1047 -8.76 55.30 21.70
C GLN A 1047 -9.71 55.96 20.69
N SER A 1048 -9.19 56.56 19.60
CA SER A 1048 -10.00 57.15 18.52
C SER A 1048 -10.39 56.15 17.42
N LEU A 1049 -9.90 54.90 17.45
CA LEU A 1049 -10.27 53.88 16.46
C LEU A 1049 -11.63 53.23 16.77
N SER A 1050 -12.45 53.09 15.72
CA SER A 1050 -13.68 52.32 15.77
C SER A 1050 -13.40 50.81 15.85
N GLN A 1051 -14.38 50.04 16.35
CA GLN A 1051 -14.29 48.58 16.44
C GLN A 1051 -13.94 47.92 15.09
N GLY A 1052 -14.48 48.43 13.98
CA GLY A 1052 -14.17 47.94 12.63
C GLY A 1052 -12.71 48.19 12.21
N GLN A 1053 -12.12 49.32 12.64
CA GLN A 1053 -10.71 49.64 12.39
C GLN A 1053 -9.77 48.77 13.22
N ILE A 1054 -10.12 48.52 14.49
CA ILE A 1054 -9.34 47.63 15.37
C ILE A 1054 -9.32 46.19 14.82
N VAL A 1055 -10.47 45.69 14.36
CA VAL A 1055 -10.55 44.36 13.72
C VAL A 1055 -9.71 44.31 12.45
N PHE A 1056 -9.66 45.39 11.66
CA PHE A 1056 -8.79 45.45 10.49
C PHE A 1056 -7.31 45.37 10.86
N VAL A 1057 -6.85 46.16 11.84
CA VAL A 1057 -5.45 46.13 12.30
C VAL A 1057 -5.09 44.74 12.85
N LYS A 1058 -5.98 44.09 13.60
CA LYS A 1058 -5.78 42.71 14.06
C LYS A 1058 -5.64 41.72 12.91
N LYS A 1059 -6.48 41.82 11.87
CA LYS A 1059 -6.33 41.00 10.65
C LYS A 1059 -4.96 41.20 9.98
N VAL A 1060 -4.44 42.43 9.97
CA VAL A 1060 -3.11 42.73 9.41
C VAL A 1060 -2.01 42.06 10.24
N ILE A 1061 -2.10 42.13 11.57
CA ILE A 1061 -1.18 41.45 12.49
C ILE A 1061 -1.23 39.93 12.28
N ASP A 1062 -2.42 39.33 12.28
CA ASP A 1062 -2.59 37.88 12.09
C ASP A 1062 -2.01 37.41 10.76
N TYR A 1063 -2.20 38.21 9.70
CA TYR A 1063 -1.64 37.91 8.39
C TYR A 1063 -0.12 37.96 8.39
N ILE A 1064 0.48 38.98 9.01
CA ILE A 1064 1.94 39.11 9.14
C ILE A 1064 2.51 37.97 9.99
N MET A 1065 1.81 37.54 11.04
CA MET A 1065 2.24 36.39 11.83
C MET A 1065 2.22 35.08 11.04
N GLN A 1066 1.19 34.87 10.21
CA GLN A 1066 1.07 33.62 9.45
C GLN A 1066 2.00 33.57 8.23
N ASN A 1067 2.26 34.72 7.60
CA ASN A 1067 2.98 34.81 6.33
C ASN A 1067 4.36 35.49 6.46
N GLY A 1068 4.73 35.98 7.64
CA GLY A 1068 5.99 36.66 7.94
C GLY A 1068 6.01 38.16 7.60
N TYR A 1069 5.42 38.56 6.47
CA TYR A 1069 5.35 39.96 6.02
C TYR A 1069 4.22 40.14 4.98
N ILE A 1070 3.96 41.39 4.59
CA ILE A 1070 3.10 41.71 3.44
C ILE A 1070 3.99 42.14 2.28
N GLU A 1071 3.92 41.40 1.18
CA GLU A 1071 4.79 41.58 0.01
C GLU A 1071 4.48 42.88 -0.75
N ASN A 1072 3.19 43.17 -0.93
CA ASN A 1072 2.70 44.36 -1.61
C ASN A 1072 1.53 44.98 -0.82
N VAL A 1073 1.58 46.30 -0.62
CA VAL A 1073 0.55 47.07 0.09
C VAL A 1073 -0.84 46.93 -0.55
N SER A 1074 -0.91 46.66 -1.86
CA SER A 1074 -2.16 46.36 -2.55
C SER A 1074 -2.89 45.12 -2.00
N THR A 1075 -2.21 44.24 -1.26
CA THR A 1075 -2.84 43.12 -0.55
C THR A 1075 -3.84 43.60 0.49
N LEU A 1076 -3.63 44.78 1.11
CA LEU A 1076 -4.59 45.41 2.02
C LEU A 1076 -5.91 45.82 1.34
N MET A 1077 -5.94 45.81 0.01
CA MET A 1077 -7.11 46.12 -0.83
C MET A 1077 -7.81 44.86 -1.35
N LYS A 1078 -7.33 43.66 -1.00
CA LYS A 1078 -7.85 42.36 -1.46
C LYS A 1078 -8.42 41.54 -0.28
N PRO A 1079 -9.23 40.50 -0.52
CA PRO A 1079 -9.68 39.61 0.54
C PRO A 1079 -8.50 38.96 1.27
N PRO A 1080 -8.51 38.86 2.63
CA PRO A 1080 -9.64 39.09 3.56
C PRO A 1080 -9.77 40.54 4.12
N PHE A 1081 -9.00 41.50 3.60
CA PHE A 1081 -8.92 42.88 4.09
C PHE A 1081 -9.96 43.82 3.48
N ASP A 1082 -10.52 43.49 2.32
CA ASP A 1082 -11.50 44.29 1.59
C ASP A 1082 -12.96 44.16 2.11
N LYS A 1083 -13.21 43.20 3.01
CA LYS A 1083 -14.52 42.90 3.60
C LYS A 1083 -14.51 43.04 5.13
N PRO A 1084 -15.53 43.66 5.76
CA PRO A 1084 -16.81 44.12 5.19
C PRO A 1084 -16.78 45.53 4.56
N LYS A 1085 -15.70 46.29 4.76
CA LYS A 1085 -15.46 47.60 4.11
C LYS A 1085 -14.01 47.61 3.60
N SER A 1086 -13.75 48.31 2.50
CA SER A 1086 -12.40 48.41 1.95
C SER A 1086 -11.51 49.32 2.81
N PHE A 1087 -10.20 49.04 2.83
CA PHE A 1087 -9.18 49.82 3.55
C PHE A 1087 -9.30 51.33 3.29
N ILE A 1088 -9.54 51.74 2.04
CA ILE A 1088 -9.72 53.15 1.64
C ILE A 1088 -10.95 53.80 2.31
N LYS A 1089 -12.02 53.05 2.55
CA LYS A 1089 -13.25 53.56 3.20
C LYS A 1089 -13.18 53.48 4.72
N LEU A 1090 -12.27 52.68 5.27
CA LEU A 1090 -12.18 52.35 6.69
C LEU A 1090 -11.29 53.32 7.47
N PHE A 1091 -10.26 53.88 6.83
CA PHE A 1091 -9.32 54.83 7.42
C PHE A 1091 -9.28 56.14 6.62
N ASP A 1092 -8.95 57.26 7.26
CA ASP A 1092 -8.65 58.50 6.55
C ASP A 1092 -7.26 58.45 5.88
N GLY A 1093 -6.97 59.40 5.00
CA GLY A 1093 -5.70 59.41 4.25
C GLY A 1093 -4.44 59.47 5.11
N SER A 1094 -4.52 60.02 6.34
CA SER A 1094 -3.37 60.09 7.25
C SER A 1094 -3.12 58.73 7.90
N LYS A 1095 -4.16 58.09 8.45
CA LYS A 1095 -4.05 56.77 9.09
C LYS A 1095 -3.76 55.67 8.06
N GLN A 1096 -4.27 55.77 6.83
CA GLN A 1096 -3.88 54.88 5.74
C GLN A 1096 -2.37 54.92 5.51
N LYS A 1097 -1.78 56.12 5.44
CA LYS A 1097 -0.34 56.29 5.24
C LYS A 1097 0.48 55.68 6.38
N GLN A 1098 0.08 55.89 7.63
CA GLN A 1098 0.78 55.34 8.80
C GLN A 1098 0.72 53.81 8.85
N ILE A 1099 -0.43 53.19 8.52
CA ILE A 1099 -0.54 51.71 8.46
C ILE A 1099 0.36 51.14 7.35
N VAL A 1100 0.40 51.81 6.20
CA VAL A 1100 1.29 51.42 5.10
C VAL A 1100 2.76 51.58 5.49
N GLU A 1101 3.12 52.64 6.21
CA GLU A 1101 4.46 52.85 6.75
C GLU A 1101 4.85 51.74 7.73
N ALA A 1102 3.98 51.36 8.66
CA ALA A 1102 4.24 50.26 9.60
C ALA A 1102 4.41 48.91 8.88
N VAL A 1103 3.58 48.60 7.89
CA VAL A 1103 3.70 47.38 7.07
C VAL A 1103 5.02 47.35 6.30
N ASN A 1104 5.39 48.48 5.67
CA ASN A 1104 6.66 48.60 4.96
C ASN A 1104 7.85 48.52 5.91
N GLN A 1105 7.77 49.11 7.10
CA GLN A 1105 8.83 49.06 8.11
C GLN A 1105 9.07 47.64 8.59
N VAL A 1106 8.01 46.86 8.82
CA VAL A 1106 8.14 45.43 9.11
C VAL A 1106 8.94 44.78 8.00
N ARG A 1107 8.53 44.87 6.74
CA ARG A 1107 9.27 44.25 5.61
C ARG A 1107 10.71 44.76 5.51
N ASP A 1108 10.93 46.05 5.64
CA ASP A 1108 12.24 46.69 5.51
C ASP A 1108 13.22 46.19 6.58
N ASN A 1109 12.77 45.88 7.80
CA ASN A 1109 13.62 45.30 8.84
C ASN A 1109 14.16 43.90 8.49
N ALA A 1110 13.59 43.20 7.51
CA ALA A 1110 14.14 41.92 7.00
C ALA A 1110 15.10 42.08 5.81
N VAL A 1111 15.19 43.28 5.24
CA VAL A 1111 15.96 43.53 4.01
C VAL A 1111 17.10 44.51 4.26
N LYS A 1112 16.88 45.54 5.09
CA LYS A 1112 17.87 46.57 5.38
C LYS A 1112 18.85 46.06 6.43
N ILE A 1113 20.12 46.12 6.06
CA ILE A 1113 21.25 45.85 6.95
C ILE A 1113 21.58 47.16 7.68
N VAL A 1114 21.63 47.12 9.01
CA VAL A 1114 21.95 48.26 9.87
C VAL A 1114 23.34 48.06 10.46
N GLY A 1115 24.22 49.04 10.28
CA GLY A 1115 25.62 49.00 10.74
C GLY A 1115 26.56 49.25 9.59
#